data_AF-A0A6A6ICH7-F1
#
_entry.id   AF-A0A6A6ICH7-F1
#
_cell.length_a   1.000
_cell.length_b   1.000
_cell.length_c   1.000
_cell.angle_alpha   90.00
_cell.angle_beta   90.00
_cell.angle_gamma   90.00
#
_symmetry.space_group_name_H-M   'P 1'
#
loop_
_entity.id
_entity.type
_entity.pdbx_description
1 polymer ?
#
loop_
_entity_poly.entity_id
_entity_poly.type
_entity_poly.pdbx_seq_one_letter_code
_entity_poly.pdbx_strand_id
1 'polypeptide(L)'
;MAQTSNRNGSAHVNGPNGSKAPRRHRLRLYPPRENPPIPPAEVANVHAGSVPELDLEEVMKRVREHENHTIPVDFDTIAQYGVSSSPAKTLWEKEAKRLIELIRNPNQPLLYEDKTYGSISVENLEKISEIGQKLTWNLMICQLDNSLIVLQFQKRFFNERIFSRAYSALERGIDRTPEVLNVKNVPQCHAMINLMTGTLARLTVQAVDNHNWHSRCVAALAKIATKLKVLCQDPKGFAIRSVSNARDVEAKEEAKIFLGLKPGVVDPGEQETTEDIASAEPKDPGKSRNRLQEFGRFLAAREDDSTAAYIIEMLIPRDAIFSMASLLVSNLTESSHSGLSVGAFEISTLVYKTGFERSAVVLTQDRDGEMIASSSRQILRNTLTAFKNLEETLMAVKGELPPSVPPPPNRDQNQERQSPKDAVVEVMWEWVGTGKLASAPATKLTDTNHVVSLLLPACATHPKMGGTLVQLNRICNLTTSGEALRAVPEPDYTVIFTIKTKAYDKENKAAASSDEVRPISSSLMARHGLFALAEGIDVSRKDQQEEWHRKDVREKLAQIESRRNKLRELNKEIENEWQIDERAIVIGCRKYASWVAALCTLLVGGGLAIGFSIGRRLEGVDPFNITVFCWALAAFLLVIAKSFRVQDWPWRDFLHGRVVCRSLTELCSVTRKAPQDVLAWLLQNERSTVLETRGPYNKLFRRRGDEGFSIDCTIELSTMMLSGIIVVEVQTQLGPALVCLNVRPGVEYQAFVHSHEEDEEEWNLACIEPPSKNEPGAVATLLPMHIGWYKVLGVYNVPKRQFR
;
A
#
# COMPACT_ATOMS: atom_id res chain seq x y z
N MET A 1 45.95 23.36 -31.40
CA MET A 1 45.46 23.87 -32.69
C MET A 1 44.20 24.67 -32.41
N ALA A 2 44.16 25.92 -32.91
CA ALA A 2 43.04 26.89 -32.90
C ALA A 2 42.58 27.43 -31.53
N GLN A 3 42.17 28.68 -31.36
CA GLN A 3 42.45 29.97 -32.01
C GLN A 3 41.80 31.02 -31.10
N THR A 4 42.45 32.15 -30.89
CA THR A 4 41.93 33.35 -30.23
C THR A 4 40.91 34.09 -31.10
N SER A 5 39.86 34.69 -30.54
CA SER A 5 39.32 35.99 -31.00
C SER A 5 38.35 36.63 -30.01
N ASN A 6 38.67 37.90 -29.68
CA ASN A 6 37.87 38.92 -29.00
C ASN A 6 36.55 39.28 -29.71
N ARG A 7 35.58 39.84 -28.96
CA ARG A 7 35.14 41.26 -29.08
C ARG A 7 34.05 41.67 -28.08
N ASN A 8 34.35 42.80 -27.40
CA ASN A 8 33.52 43.97 -27.03
C ASN A 8 32.19 43.72 -26.28
N GLY A 9 31.88 44.34 -25.14
CA GLY A 9 32.32 45.62 -24.58
C GLY A 9 31.13 46.59 -24.53
N SER A 10 30.59 46.85 -23.34
CA SER A 10 29.83 48.06 -23.01
C SER A 10 29.60 48.14 -21.50
N ALA A 11 30.15 49.18 -20.89
CA ALA A 11 30.03 49.52 -19.48
C ALA A 11 28.86 50.49 -19.29
N HIS A 12 28.10 50.32 -18.20
CA HIS A 12 27.31 51.40 -17.61
C HIS A 12 27.27 51.33 -16.08
N VAL A 13 28.04 52.26 -15.49
CA VAL A 13 27.71 53.16 -14.36
C VAL A 13 26.92 52.58 -13.18
N ASN A 14 27.64 52.43 -12.05
CA ASN A 14 27.08 52.28 -10.71
C ASN A 14 26.65 53.64 -10.14
N GLY A 15 25.46 53.67 -9.52
CA GLY A 15 24.98 54.74 -8.64
C GLY A 15 23.81 54.23 -7.79
N PRO A 16 23.76 54.51 -6.47
CA PRO A 16 23.02 53.71 -5.49
C PRO A 16 21.60 54.23 -5.26
N ASN A 17 20.67 53.35 -4.86
CA ASN A 17 19.57 53.72 -3.95
C ASN A 17 18.68 52.54 -3.57
N GLY A 18 18.31 52.51 -2.28
CA GLY A 18 16.95 52.13 -1.90
C GLY A 18 16.79 50.80 -1.19
N SER A 19 17.02 50.81 0.12
CA SER A 19 16.40 49.89 1.08
C SER A 19 14.89 49.76 0.81
N LYS A 20 14.41 48.55 0.51
CA LYS A 20 13.00 48.21 0.60
C LYS A 20 12.82 46.94 1.43
N ALA A 21 12.19 47.13 2.58
CA ALA A 21 11.72 46.08 3.47
C ALA A 21 10.79 45.09 2.75
N PRO A 22 10.80 43.79 3.10
CA PRO A 22 9.89 42.82 2.52
C PRO A 22 8.46 43.05 3.04
N ARG A 23 7.53 43.18 2.08
CA ARG A 23 6.09 43.30 2.28
C ARG A 23 5.55 42.07 3.02
N ARG A 24 4.88 42.31 4.15
CA ARG A 24 4.01 41.34 4.84
C ARG A 24 2.84 40.96 3.92
N HIS A 25 2.87 39.77 3.33
CA HIS A 25 1.66 39.14 2.80
C HIS A 25 0.90 38.48 3.96
N ARG A 26 -0.17 39.13 4.42
CA ARG A 26 -1.20 38.49 5.26
C ARG A 26 -1.99 37.53 4.37
N LEU A 27 -1.67 36.24 4.41
CA LEU A 27 -2.61 35.20 4.02
C LEU A 27 -3.71 35.12 5.09
N ARG A 28 -4.94 35.46 4.71
CA ARG A 28 -6.13 35.21 5.54
C ARG A 28 -6.31 33.69 5.64
N LEU A 29 -6.06 33.13 6.82
CA LEU A 29 -6.49 31.79 7.19
C LEU A 29 -8.02 31.75 7.12
N TYR A 30 -8.57 30.80 6.37
CA TYR A 30 -9.98 30.46 6.47
C TYR A 30 -10.23 29.85 7.85
N PRO A 31 -11.34 30.19 8.54
CA PRO A 31 -11.70 29.53 9.80
C PRO A 31 -12.00 28.04 9.54
N PRO A 32 -11.75 27.15 10.51
CA PRO A 32 -12.10 25.75 10.39
C PRO A 32 -13.62 25.62 10.25
N ARG A 33 -14.08 24.86 9.25
CA ARG A 33 -15.48 24.44 9.16
C ARG A 33 -15.79 23.57 10.37
N GLU A 34 -16.62 24.06 11.28
CA GLU A 34 -17.29 23.24 12.28
C GLU A 34 -18.14 22.20 11.53
N ASN A 35 -17.78 20.93 11.64
CA ASN A 35 -18.67 19.84 11.22
C ASN A 35 -19.80 19.75 12.25
N PRO A 36 -21.07 19.70 11.83
CA PRO A 36 -22.18 19.50 12.76
C PRO A 36 -22.05 18.12 13.44
N PRO A 37 -22.55 17.98 14.68
CA PRO A 37 -22.49 16.72 15.41
C PRO A 37 -23.28 15.64 14.67
N ILE A 38 -22.60 14.54 14.33
CA ILE A 38 -23.20 13.36 13.70
C ILE A 38 -23.94 12.57 14.79
N PRO A 39 -25.22 12.22 14.61
CA PRO A 39 -25.96 11.41 15.57
C PRO A 39 -25.35 9.98 15.65
N PRO A 40 -25.20 9.40 16.85
CA PRO A 40 -24.61 8.08 17.01
C PRO A 40 -25.69 7.00 16.86
N ALA A 41 -25.91 6.45 15.65
CA ALA A 41 -26.63 5.16 15.47
C ALA A 41 -26.64 4.53 14.06
N GLU A 42 -26.22 5.20 12.98
CA GLU A 42 -26.48 4.66 11.60
C GLU A 42 -25.23 4.25 10.79
N VAL A 43 -24.06 4.07 11.43
CA VAL A 43 -22.80 3.77 10.72
C VAL A 43 -22.59 2.26 10.44
N ALA A 44 -23.61 1.42 10.61
CA ALA A 44 -23.51 -0.03 10.34
C ALA A 44 -23.94 -0.45 8.93
N ASN A 45 -24.55 0.43 8.12
CA ASN A 45 -25.12 0.08 6.80
C ASN A 45 -24.64 0.98 5.64
N VAL A 46 -23.41 1.50 5.72
CA VAL A 46 -22.85 2.28 4.61
C VAL A 46 -22.37 1.32 3.51
N HIS A 47 -23.25 1.12 2.52
CA HIS A 47 -23.07 0.46 1.23
C HIS A 47 -22.82 -1.06 1.25
N ALA A 48 -23.87 -1.83 1.51
CA ALA A 48 -24.26 -2.76 0.47
C ALA A 48 -24.72 -1.86 -0.69
N GLY A 49 -23.89 -1.68 -1.73
CA GLY A 49 -24.38 -1.06 -2.96
C GLY A 49 -25.64 -1.83 -3.38
N SER A 50 -26.69 -1.14 -3.80
CA SER A 50 -27.80 -1.80 -4.48
C SER A 50 -27.18 -2.73 -5.53
N VAL A 51 -27.54 -4.02 -5.48
CA VAL A 51 -27.04 -4.99 -6.46
C VAL A 51 -27.27 -4.38 -7.84
N PRO A 52 -26.21 -4.11 -8.62
CA PRO A 52 -26.38 -3.36 -9.85
C PRO A 52 -27.24 -4.18 -10.79
N GLU A 53 -28.32 -3.55 -11.28
CA GLU A 53 -29.28 -4.17 -12.16
C GLU A 53 -28.68 -4.24 -13.58
N LEU A 54 -27.70 -5.13 -13.78
CA LEU A 54 -27.16 -5.38 -15.12
C LEU A 54 -28.14 -6.22 -15.93
N ASP A 55 -28.48 -5.70 -17.10
CA ASP A 55 -29.20 -6.43 -18.12
C ASP A 55 -28.25 -7.13 -19.11
N LEU A 56 -28.63 -8.34 -19.51
CA LEU A 56 -27.86 -9.14 -20.45
C LEU A 56 -27.86 -8.51 -21.84
N GLU A 57 -28.97 -7.92 -22.29
CA GLU A 57 -29.03 -7.33 -23.63
C GLU A 57 -28.08 -6.14 -23.73
N GLU A 58 -27.96 -5.33 -22.67
CA GLU A 58 -27.00 -4.24 -22.62
C GLU A 58 -25.55 -4.74 -22.69
N VAL A 59 -25.19 -5.76 -21.91
CA VAL A 59 -23.85 -6.36 -21.98
C VAL A 59 -23.58 -6.92 -23.37
N MET A 60 -24.54 -7.61 -23.97
CA MET A 60 -24.39 -8.18 -25.31
C MET A 60 -24.31 -7.10 -26.40
N LYS A 61 -24.98 -5.96 -26.22
CA LYS A 61 -24.81 -4.78 -27.07
C LYS A 61 -23.37 -4.28 -27.03
N ARG A 62 -22.74 -4.24 -25.86
CA ARG A 62 -21.32 -3.87 -25.68
C ARG A 62 -20.37 -4.90 -26.30
N VAL A 63 -20.66 -6.19 -26.16
CA VAL A 63 -19.88 -7.27 -26.81
C VAL A 63 -19.88 -7.11 -28.34
N ARG A 64 -21.02 -6.72 -28.91
CA ARG A 64 -21.24 -6.54 -30.37
C ARG A 64 -20.94 -5.13 -30.87
N GLU A 65 -20.44 -4.23 -30.02
CA GLU A 65 -20.29 -2.82 -30.38
C GLU A 65 -19.35 -2.61 -31.58
N HIS A 66 -18.36 -3.50 -31.76
CA HIS A 66 -17.48 -3.53 -32.93
C HIS A 66 -18.22 -3.68 -34.28
N GLU A 67 -19.42 -4.27 -34.30
CA GLU A 67 -20.22 -4.48 -35.53
C GLU A 67 -20.84 -3.17 -36.04
N ASN A 68 -20.90 -2.13 -35.20
CA ASN A 68 -21.54 -0.86 -35.54
C ASN A 68 -20.58 0.16 -36.19
N HIS A 69 -19.29 -0.15 -36.27
CA HIS A 69 -18.27 0.74 -36.83
C HIS A 69 -17.92 0.36 -38.27
N THR A 70 -17.55 1.36 -39.08
CA THR A 70 -17.16 1.19 -40.49
C THR A 70 -15.96 0.25 -40.67
N ILE A 71 -15.05 0.26 -39.69
CA ILE A 71 -13.95 -0.69 -39.55
C ILE A 71 -14.23 -1.52 -38.30
N PRO A 72 -14.58 -2.81 -38.43
CA PRO A 72 -14.88 -3.65 -37.28
C PRO A 72 -13.59 -4.00 -36.54
N VAL A 73 -13.33 -3.29 -35.44
CA VAL A 73 -12.18 -3.55 -34.57
C VAL A 73 -12.59 -4.53 -33.46
N ASP A 74 -12.33 -5.82 -33.67
CA ASP A 74 -12.77 -6.90 -32.76
C ASP A 74 -11.68 -7.29 -31.74
N PHE A 75 -11.64 -6.59 -30.60
CA PHE A 75 -10.76 -6.96 -29.48
C PHE A 75 -11.09 -8.33 -28.91
N ASP A 76 -10.07 -9.09 -28.51
CA ASP A 76 -10.20 -10.46 -27.98
C ASP A 76 -10.91 -11.42 -28.96
N THR A 77 -10.77 -11.18 -30.26
CA THR A 77 -11.34 -12.09 -31.27
C THR A 77 -10.79 -13.51 -31.12
N ILE A 78 -11.67 -14.49 -31.36
CA ILE A 78 -11.34 -15.92 -31.35
C ILE A 78 -11.35 -16.53 -32.77
N ALA A 79 -11.67 -15.73 -33.78
CA ALA A 79 -11.72 -16.15 -35.18
C ALA A 79 -10.39 -16.74 -35.66
N GLN A 80 -9.27 -16.10 -35.29
CA GLN A 80 -7.92 -16.55 -35.63
C GLN A 80 -7.52 -17.89 -35.00
N TYR A 81 -8.32 -18.37 -34.03
CA TYR A 81 -8.11 -19.65 -33.34
C TYR A 81 -9.10 -20.73 -33.77
N GLY A 82 -9.79 -20.52 -34.89
CA GLY A 82 -10.64 -21.56 -35.51
C GLY A 82 -12.08 -21.58 -34.99
N VAL A 83 -12.52 -20.56 -34.26
CA VAL A 83 -13.92 -20.43 -33.83
C VAL A 83 -14.63 -19.39 -34.69
N SER A 84 -15.64 -19.81 -35.46
CA SER A 84 -16.40 -18.90 -36.31
C SER A 84 -17.24 -17.89 -35.51
N SER A 85 -17.79 -16.88 -36.19
CA SER A 85 -18.53 -15.78 -35.53
C SER A 85 -19.82 -16.22 -34.83
N SER A 86 -20.55 -17.22 -35.35
CA SER A 86 -21.79 -17.68 -34.72
C SER A 86 -21.58 -18.45 -33.41
N PRO A 87 -20.67 -19.45 -33.30
CA PRO A 87 -20.36 -20.06 -32.02
C PRO A 87 -19.71 -19.07 -31.03
N ALA A 88 -18.91 -18.11 -31.54
CA ALA A 88 -18.32 -17.07 -30.69
C ALA A 88 -19.36 -16.26 -29.93
N LYS A 89 -20.43 -15.82 -30.61
CA LYS A 89 -21.54 -15.08 -29.99
C LYS A 89 -22.23 -15.90 -28.90
N THR A 90 -22.47 -17.19 -29.13
CA THR A 90 -23.08 -18.08 -28.13
C THR A 90 -22.17 -18.28 -26.91
N LEU A 91 -20.85 -18.40 -27.12
CA LEU A 91 -19.90 -18.52 -26.03
C LEU A 91 -19.83 -17.24 -25.19
N TRP A 92 -19.76 -16.06 -25.83
CA TRP A 92 -19.78 -14.77 -25.13
C TRP A 92 -21.06 -14.58 -24.33
N GLU A 93 -22.22 -14.96 -24.87
CA GLU A 93 -23.49 -14.87 -24.15
C GLU A 93 -23.53 -15.78 -22.91
N LYS A 94 -22.98 -17.01 -23.02
CA LYS A 94 -22.86 -17.92 -21.88
C LYS A 94 -21.97 -17.36 -20.77
N GLU A 95 -20.82 -16.79 -21.13
CA GLU A 95 -19.94 -16.15 -20.15
C GLU A 95 -20.55 -14.90 -19.53
N ALA A 96 -21.22 -14.06 -20.34
CA ALA A 96 -21.91 -12.88 -19.83
C ALA A 96 -23.01 -13.26 -18.83
N LYS A 97 -23.84 -14.27 -19.14
CA LYS A 97 -24.86 -14.81 -18.22
C LYS A 97 -24.25 -15.25 -16.90
N ARG A 98 -23.19 -16.08 -16.95
CA ARG A 98 -22.48 -16.57 -15.76
C ARG A 98 -21.96 -15.41 -14.89
N LEU A 99 -21.32 -14.41 -15.50
CA LEU A 99 -20.77 -13.26 -14.76
C LEU A 99 -21.88 -12.40 -14.14
N ILE A 100 -22.97 -12.15 -14.86
CA ILE A 100 -24.13 -11.39 -14.35
C ILE A 100 -24.76 -12.12 -13.17
N GLU A 101 -24.93 -13.45 -13.23
CA GLU A 101 -25.46 -14.25 -12.12
C GLU A 101 -24.59 -14.13 -10.86
N LEU A 102 -23.26 -14.16 -11.01
CA LEU A 102 -22.31 -14.00 -9.90
C LEU A 102 -22.32 -12.59 -9.28
N ILE A 103 -22.60 -11.56 -10.09
CA ILE A 103 -22.73 -10.17 -9.64
C ILE A 103 -24.07 -9.96 -8.93
N ARG A 104 -25.16 -10.55 -9.44
CA ARG A 104 -26.50 -10.46 -8.84
C ARG A 104 -26.58 -11.09 -7.47
N ASN A 105 -25.78 -12.13 -7.24
CA ASN A 105 -25.66 -12.82 -5.96
C ASN A 105 -24.30 -12.56 -5.31
N PRO A 106 -24.03 -11.34 -4.80
CA PRO A 106 -22.73 -11.03 -4.23
C PRO A 106 -22.37 -11.94 -3.05
N ASN A 107 -23.38 -12.34 -2.25
CA ASN A 107 -23.20 -13.20 -1.07
C ASN A 107 -22.97 -14.69 -1.41
N GLN A 108 -23.06 -15.09 -2.69
CA GLN A 108 -22.78 -16.47 -3.08
C GLN A 108 -21.26 -16.69 -3.03
N PRO A 109 -20.72 -17.70 -2.33
CA PRO A 109 -19.26 -17.90 -2.27
C PRO A 109 -18.69 -18.27 -3.65
N LEU A 110 -17.50 -17.77 -3.96
CA LEU A 110 -16.75 -18.14 -5.17
C LEU A 110 -15.90 -19.38 -4.88
N LEU A 111 -16.42 -20.55 -5.21
CA LEU A 111 -15.73 -21.83 -5.00
C LEU A 111 -15.12 -22.34 -6.30
N TYR A 112 -14.01 -23.08 -6.18
CA TYR A 112 -13.40 -23.78 -7.29
C TYR A 112 -14.30 -24.95 -7.74
N GLU A 113 -14.69 -24.94 -9.01
CA GLU A 113 -15.74 -25.83 -9.53
C GLU A 113 -15.25 -27.26 -9.80
N ASP A 114 -13.98 -27.42 -10.17
CA ASP A 114 -13.40 -28.73 -10.48
C ASP A 114 -12.96 -29.43 -9.20
N LYS A 115 -13.43 -30.67 -8.97
CA LYS A 115 -13.16 -31.42 -7.73
C LYS A 115 -12.06 -32.47 -7.89
N THR A 116 -11.25 -32.41 -8.95
CA THR A 116 -10.34 -33.50 -9.31
C THR A 116 -9.08 -33.59 -8.45
N TYR A 117 -8.71 -32.53 -7.72
CA TYR A 117 -7.47 -32.53 -6.94
C TYR A 117 -7.52 -33.42 -5.68
N GLY A 118 -8.67 -33.51 -5.01
CA GLY A 118 -8.79 -34.27 -3.76
C GLY A 118 -7.86 -33.76 -2.66
N SER A 119 -7.20 -34.67 -1.92
CA SER A 119 -6.38 -34.32 -0.76
C SER A 119 -5.18 -33.42 -1.11
N ILE A 120 -4.75 -32.59 -0.17
CA ILE A 120 -3.57 -31.73 -0.37
C ILE A 120 -2.29 -32.58 -0.47
N SER A 121 -1.57 -32.40 -1.57
CA SER A 121 -0.26 -33.00 -1.84
C SER A 121 0.61 -32.01 -2.59
N VAL A 122 1.94 -32.19 -2.53
CA VAL A 122 2.88 -31.37 -3.30
C VAL A 122 2.60 -31.46 -4.80
N GLU A 123 2.32 -32.67 -5.30
CA GLU A 123 1.96 -32.90 -6.71
C GLU A 123 0.71 -32.11 -7.14
N ASN A 124 -0.29 -32.00 -6.26
CA ASN A 124 -1.50 -31.22 -6.57
C ASN A 124 -1.23 -29.70 -6.56
N LEU A 125 -0.31 -29.23 -5.70
CA LEU A 125 0.15 -27.84 -5.73
C LEU A 125 0.99 -27.53 -6.97
N GLU A 126 1.80 -28.49 -7.43
CA GLU A 126 2.53 -28.42 -8.71
C GLU A 126 1.56 -28.29 -9.89
N LYS A 127 0.50 -29.11 -9.95
CA LYS A 127 -0.54 -28.99 -10.97
C LYS A 127 -1.25 -27.62 -10.97
N ILE A 128 -1.38 -26.96 -9.82
CA ILE A 128 -1.92 -25.59 -9.75
C ILE A 128 -0.92 -24.59 -10.35
N SER A 129 0.36 -24.71 -9.99
CA SER A 129 1.45 -23.90 -10.57
C SER A 129 1.51 -24.06 -12.09
N GLU A 130 1.37 -25.29 -12.59
CA GLU A 130 1.29 -25.61 -14.02
C GLU A 130 0.15 -24.87 -14.74
N ILE A 131 -1.04 -24.85 -14.13
CA ILE A 131 -2.18 -24.08 -14.66
C ILE A 131 -1.87 -22.59 -14.61
N GLY A 132 -1.26 -22.10 -13.53
CA GLY A 132 -0.78 -20.72 -13.43
C GLY A 132 0.12 -20.35 -14.61
N GLN A 133 1.11 -21.18 -14.93
CA GLN A 133 2.04 -20.95 -16.04
C GLN A 133 1.32 -20.92 -17.39
N LYS A 134 0.38 -21.85 -17.62
CA LYS A 134 -0.48 -21.84 -18.83
C LYS A 134 -1.30 -20.58 -18.95
N LEU A 135 -1.90 -20.13 -17.87
CA LEU A 135 -2.73 -18.92 -17.87
C LEU A 135 -1.87 -17.68 -18.09
N THR A 136 -0.67 -17.60 -17.51
CA THR A 136 0.30 -16.54 -17.79
C THR A 136 0.63 -16.49 -19.28
N TRP A 137 0.88 -17.66 -19.88
CA TRP A 137 1.14 -17.78 -21.32
C TRP A 137 -0.04 -17.30 -22.17
N ASN A 138 -1.26 -17.76 -21.85
CA ASN A 138 -2.47 -17.37 -22.58
C ASN A 138 -2.81 -15.88 -22.40
N LEU A 139 -2.54 -15.30 -21.22
CA LEU A 139 -2.69 -13.86 -20.99
C LEU A 139 -1.71 -13.05 -21.86
N MET A 140 -0.46 -13.52 -22.03
CA MET A 140 0.50 -12.88 -22.94
C MET A 140 0.04 -12.92 -24.39
N ILE A 141 -0.56 -14.03 -24.86
CA ILE A 141 -1.17 -14.11 -26.19
C ILE A 141 -2.27 -13.04 -26.35
N CYS A 142 -3.20 -12.97 -25.39
CA CYS A 142 -4.26 -11.96 -25.42
C CYS A 142 -3.71 -10.52 -25.44
N GLN A 143 -2.68 -10.23 -24.63
CA GLN A 143 -2.03 -8.92 -24.59
C GLN A 143 -1.33 -8.58 -25.91
N LEU A 144 -0.63 -9.54 -26.52
CA LEU A 144 0.05 -9.35 -27.81
C LEU A 144 -0.98 -9.02 -28.90
N ASP A 145 -2.02 -9.84 -29.04
CA ASP A 145 -3.06 -9.63 -30.06
C ASP A 145 -3.76 -8.27 -29.91
N ASN A 146 -4.10 -7.88 -28.68
CA ASN A 146 -4.74 -6.59 -28.44
C ASN A 146 -3.78 -5.42 -28.67
N SER A 147 -2.48 -5.59 -28.39
CA SER A 147 -1.46 -4.59 -28.70
C SER A 147 -1.29 -4.40 -30.20
N LEU A 148 -1.39 -5.48 -31.00
CA LEU A 148 -1.37 -5.40 -32.46
C LEU A 148 -2.56 -4.62 -33.03
N ILE A 149 -3.75 -4.80 -32.46
CA ILE A 149 -4.93 -4.01 -32.83
C ILE A 149 -4.66 -2.52 -32.58
N VAL A 150 -4.16 -2.16 -31.40
CA VAL A 150 -3.84 -0.76 -31.09
C VAL A 150 -2.75 -0.22 -32.01
N LEU A 151 -1.71 -1.00 -32.30
CA LEU A 151 -0.65 -0.60 -33.24
C LEU A 151 -1.19 -0.27 -34.63
N GLN A 152 -2.12 -1.08 -35.15
CA GLN A 152 -2.69 -0.92 -36.48
C GLN A 152 -3.64 0.27 -36.60
N PHE A 153 -4.48 0.48 -35.59
CA PHE A 153 -5.60 1.42 -35.68
C PHE A 153 -5.42 2.71 -34.87
N GLN A 154 -4.60 2.71 -33.81
CA GLN A 154 -4.40 3.84 -32.90
C GLN A 154 -2.99 3.84 -32.28
N LYS A 155 -1.96 4.03 -33.13
CA LYS A 155 -0.55 4.01 -32.73
C LYS A 155 -0.22 4.98 -31.59
N ARG A 156 -0.95 6.10 -31.47
CA ARG A 156 -0.82 7.07 -30.36
C ARG A 156 -0.91 6.43 -28.98
N PHE A 157 -1.74 5.41 -28.83
CA PHE A 157 -1.98 4.73 -27.55
C PHE A 157 -1.27 3.36 -27.45
N PHE A 158 -0.45 3.01 -28.43
CA PHE A 158 0.33 1.78 -28.43
C PHE A 158 1.30 1.75 -27.27
N ASN A 159 1.34 0.61 -26.57
CA ASN A 159 2.25 0.39 -25.45
C ASN A 159 3.36 -0.58 -25.84
N GLU A 160 4.45 -0.04 -26.36
CA GLU A 160 5.61 -0.81 -26.80
C GLU A 160 6.18 -1.72 -25.71
N ARG A 161 6.13 -1.33 -24.44
CA ARG A 161 6.62 -2.18 -23.34
C ARG A 161 5.76 -3.42 -23.14
N ILE A 162 4.43 -3.29 -23.20
CA ILE A 162 3.51 -4.44 -23.09
C ILE A 162 3.70 -5.36 -24.28
N PHE A 163 3.75 -4.77 -25.48
CA PHE A 163 3.99 -5.49 -26.72
C PHE A 163 5.32 -6.25 -26.68
N SER A 164 6.43 -5.56 -26.47
CA SER A 164 7.78 -6.14 -26.48
C SER A 164 7.95 -7.21 -25.41
N ARG A 165 7.37 -7.01 -24.22
CA ARG A 165 7.38 -8.02 -23.16
C ARG A 165 6.63 -9.28 -23.58
N ALA A 166 5.40 -9.14 -24.08
CA ALA A 166 4.59 -10.28 -24.50
C ALA A 166 5.22 -11.00 -25.71
N TYR A 167 5.62 -10.24 -26.73
CA TYR A 167 6.29 -10.75 -27.93
C TYR A 167 7.57 -11.50 -27.58
N SER A 168 8.50 -10.86 -26.85
CA SER A 168 9.79 -11.48 -26.49
C SER A 168 9.62 -12.72 -25.60
N ALA A 169 8.65 -12.70 -24.67
CA ALA A 169 8.38 -13.84 -23.81
C ALA A 169 7.82 -15.03 -24.61
N LEU A 170 6.86 -14.77 -25.50
CA LEU A 170 6.27 -15.79 -26.36
C LEU A 170 7.28 -16.33 -27.36
N GLU A 171 8.02 -15.46 -28.05
CA GLU A 171 9.02 -15.84 -29.05
C GLU A 171 10.11 -16.73 -28.43
N ARG A 172 10.72 -16.30 -27.31
CA ARG A 172 11.75 -17.10 -26.62
C ARG A 172 11.21 -18.42 -26.09
N GLY A 173 9.97 -18.44 -25.60
CA GLY A 173 9.38 -19.65 -25.07
C GLY A 173 8.77 -20.57 -26.12
N ILE A 174 8.62 -20.16 -27.39
CA ILE A 174 8.29 -21.10 -28.48
C ILE A 174 9.43 -22.11 -28.67
N ASP A 175 10.67 -21.64 -28.70
CA ASP A 175 11.86 -22.50 -28.86
C ASP A 175 12.13 -23.35 -27.62
N ARG A 176 11.87 -22.78 -26.44
CA ARG A 176 12.01 -23.46 -25.12
C ARG A 176 10.65 -23.74 -24.51
N THR A 177 9.76 -24.40 -25.27
CA THR A 177 8.38 -24.61 -24.82
C THR A 177 8.36 -25.31 -23.46
N PRO A 178 7.73 -24.72 -22.42
CA PRO A 178 7.54 -25.41 -21.15
C PRO A 178 6.75 -26.69 -21.36
N GLU A 179 7.23 -27.83 -20.84
CA GLU A 179 6.55 -29.14 -20.96
C GLU A 179 5.12 -29.07 -20.42
N VAL A 180 4.92 -28.23 -19.41
CA VAL A 180 3.65 -27.88 -18.80
C VAL A 180 2.58 -27.57 -19.85
N LEU A 181 2.90 -26.85 -20.92
CA LEU A 181 1.93 -26.45 -21.95
C LEU A 181 1.30 -27.64 -22.70
N ASN A 182 1.94 -28.82 -22.68
CA ASN A 182 1.46 -30.02 -23.36
C ASN A 182 0.50 -30.87 -22.49
N VAL A 183 0.41 -30.60 -21.18
CA VAL A 183 -0.45 -31.36 -20.26
C VAL A 183 -1.93 -31.11 -20.58
N LYS A 184 -2.74 -32.16 -20.68
CA LYS A 184 -4.18 -32.04 -20.96
C LYS A 184 -4.97 -31.82 -19.66
N ASN A 185 -5.14 -30.57 -19.27
CA ASN A 185 -5.88 -30.15 -18.06
C ASN A 185 -6.92 -29.03 -18.36
N VAL A 186 -7.54 -29.11 -19.54
CA VAL A 186 -8.49 -28.09 -20.02
C VAL A 186 -9.65 -27.82 -19.04
N PRO A 187 -10.30 -28.84 -18.41
CA PRO A 187 -11.36 -28.59 -17.44
C PRO A 187 -10.88 -27.78 -16.22
N GLN A 188 -9.70 -28.12 -15.68
CA GLN A 188 -9.12 -27.43 -14.53
C GLN A 188 -8.74 -25.98 -14.89
N CYS A 189 -8.23 -25.76 -16.09
CA CYS A 189 -7.98 -24.41 -16.63
C CYS A 189 -9.28 -23.60 -16.75
N HIS A 190 -10.36 -24.21 -17.25
CA HIS A 190 -11.67 -23.54 -17.37
C HIS A 190 -12.23 -23.16 -16.00
N ALA A 191 -12.13 -24.04 -15.01
CA ALA A 191 -12.55 -23.76 -13.63
C ALA A 191 -11.71 -22.62 -13.01
N MET A 192 -10.39 -22.59 -13.26
CA MET A 192 -9.52 -21.50 -12.78
C MET A 192 -9.86 -20.17 -13.45
N ILE A 193 -10.15 -20.16 -14.75
CA ILE A 193 -10.61 -18.97 -15.48
C ILE A 193 -11.96 -18.49 -14.92
N ASN A 194 -12.88 -19.40 -14.61
CA ASN A 194 -14.17 -19.06 -14.00
C ASN A 194 -14.00 -18.36 -12.66
N LEU A 195 -13.17 -18.91 -11.78
CA LEU A 195 -12.87 -18.35 -10.47
C LEU A 195 -12.18 -16.98 -10.58
N MET A 196 -11.17 -16.86 -11.44
CA MET A 196 -10.45 -15.61 -11.70
C MET A 196 -11.40 -14.52 -12.21
N THR A 197 -12.14 -14.80 -13.28
CA THR A 197 -13.03 -13.81 -13.92
C THR A 197 -14.23 -13.46 -13.04
N GLY A 198 -14.74 -14.40 -12.24
CA GLY A 198 -15.76 -14.14 -11.22
C GLY A 198 -15.26 -13.21 -10.11
N THR A 199 -14.03 -13.43 -9.63
CA THR A 199 -13.37 -12.57 -8.64
C THR A 199 -13.20 -11.14 -9.19
N LEU A 200 -12.69 -11.01 -10.42
CA LEU A 200 -12.52 -9.71 -11.08
C LEU A 200 -13.86 -9.00 -11.36
N ALA A 201 -14.89 -9.73 -11.78
CA ALA A 201 -16.22 -9.17 -12.03
C ALA A 201 -16.79 -8.52 -10.76
N ARG A 202 -16.76 -9.22 -9.62
CA ARG A 202 -17.22 -8.66 -8.34
C ARG A 202 -16.43 -7.42 -7.93
N LEU A 203 -15.11 -7.48 -8.00
CA LEU A 203 -14.25 -6.35 -7.61
C LEU A 203 -14.48 -5.11 -8.47
N THR A 204 -14.51 -5.26 -9.79
CA THR A 204 -14.69 -4.13 -10.73
C THR A 204 -16.04 -3.44 -10.55
N VAL A 205 -17.11 -4.23 -10.35
CA VAL A 205 -18.47 -3.73 -10.17
C VAL A 205 -18.67 -3.11 -8.79
N GLN A 206 -18.09 -3.68 -7.74
CA GLN A 206 -18.19 -3.14 -6.37
C GLN A 206 -17.29 -1.90 -6.15
N ALA A 207 -16.25 -1.71 -6.98
CA ALA A 207 -15.30 -0.61 -6.83
C ALA A 207 -15.78 0.73 -7.43
N VAL A 208 -16.59 0.68 -8.49
CA VAL A 208 -17.08 1.86 -9.22
C VAL A 208 -18.58 1.74 -9.34
N ASP A 209 -19.34 2.71 -8.85
CA ASP A 209 -20.81 2.71 -8.96
C ASP A 209 -21.23 3.42 -10.25
N ASN A 210 -21.16 2.72 -11.38
CA ASN A 210 -21.52 3.27 -12.68
C ASN A 210 -22.00 2.15 -13.61
N HIS A 211 -23.28 2.22 -13.99
CA HIS A 211 -23.95 1.19 -14.78
C HIS A 211 -23.29 0.95 -16.14
N ASN A 212 -22.94 2.02 -16.86
CA ASN A 212 -22.26 1.94 -18.16
C ASN A 212 -20.86 1.32 -18.02
N TRP A 213 -20.17 1.59 -16.91
CA TRP A 213 -18.89 0.99 -16.60
C TRP A 213 -19.02 -0.50 -16.31
N HIS A 214 -20.04 -0.89 -15.55
CA HIS A 214 -20.30 -2.29 -15.24
C HIS A 214 -20.53 -3.11 -16.52
N SER A 215 -21.39 -2.64 -17.43
CA SER A 215 -21.68 -3.36 -18.67
C SER A 215 -20.43 -3.52 -19.56
N ARG A 216 -19.55 -2.51 -19.59
CA ARG A 216 -18.25 -2.58 -20.29
C ARG A 216 -17.27 -3.58 -19.66
N CYS A 217 -17.13 -3.57 -18.33
CA CYS A 217 -16.25 -4.51 -17.63
C CYS A 217 -16.70 -5.96 -17.81
N VAL A 218 -18.01 -6.22 -17.68
CA VAL A 218 -18.57 -7.57 -17.86
C VAL A 218 -18.43 -8.02 -19.31
N ALA A 219 -18.67 -7.15 -20.29
CA ALA A 219 -18.45 -7.47 -21.71
C ALA A 219 -16.98 -7.81 -21.99
N ALA A 220 -16.03 -7.02 -21.49
CA ALA A 220 -14.60 -7.30 -21.63
C ALA A 220 -14.20 -8.62 -20.96
N LEU A 221 -14.65 -8.86 -19.73
CA LEU A 221 -14.41 -10.12 -19.01
C LEU A 221 -15.00 -11.32 -19.76
N ALA A 222 -16.20 -11.22 -20.33
CA ALA A 222 -16.83 -12.32 -21.08
C ALA A 222 -16.02 -12.71 -22.32
N LYS A 223 -15.52 -11.72 -23.09
CA LYS A 223 -14.66 -11.96 -24.26
C LYS A 223 -13.30 -12.53 -23.85
N ILE A 224 -12.65 -11.94 -22.84
CA ILE A 224 -11.36 -12.42 -22.32
C ILE A 224 -11.50 -13.86 -21.78
N ALA A 225 -12.53 -14.14 -20.98
CA ALA A 225 -12.78 -15.48 -20.43
C ALA A 225 -12.95 -16.51 -21.55
N THR A 226 -13.75 -16.18 -22.56
CA THR A 226 -13.98 -17.06 -23.71
C THR A 226 -12.68 -17.31 -24.49
N LYS A 227 -11.92 -16.25 -24.77
CA LYS A 227 -10.64 -16.36 -25.48
C LYS A 227 -9.64 -17.22 -24.68
N LEU A 228 -9.48 -16.97 -23.39
CA LEU A 228 -8.60 -17.79 -22.53
C LEU A 228 -9.01 -19.27 -22.53
N LYS A 229 -10.32 -19.57 -22.49
CA LYS A 229 -10.82 -20.96 -22.54
C LYS A 229 -10.55 -21.65 -23.88
N VAL A 230 -10.63 -20.92 -24.99
CA VAL A 230 -10.23 -21.42 -26.33
C VAL A 230 -8.72 -21.66 -26.35
N LEU A 231 -7.92 -20.70 -25.87
CA LEU A 231 -6.46 -20.79 -25.88
C LEU A 231 -5.93 -21.99 -25.08
N CYS A 232 -6.63 -22.41 -24.03
CA CYS A 232 -6.28 -23.60 -23.24
C CYS A 232 -6.28 -24.92 -24.03
N GLN A 233 -6.88 -24.96 -25.24
CA GLN A 233 -6.92 -26.17 -26.06
C GLN A 233 -5.58 -26.49 -26.72
N ASP A 234 -4.85 -25.46 -27.17
CA ASP A 234 -3.54 -25.58 -27.82
C ASP A 234 -2.68 -24.31 -27.58
N PRO A 235 -2.22 -24.07 -26.33
CA PRO A 235 -1.49 -22.84 -25.99
C PRO A 235 -0.26 -22.61 -26.88
N LYS A 236 0.45 -23.70 -27.24
CA LYS A 236 1.65 -23.63 -28.07
C LYS A 236 1.32 -23.24 -29.50
N GLY A 237 0.40 -23.97 -30.16
CA GLY A 237 0.03 -23.67 -31.53
C GLY A 237 -0.57 -22.27 -31.69
N PHE A 238 -1.32 -21.82 -30.70
CA PHE A 238 -1.89 -20.47 -30.71
C PHE A 238 -0.87 -19.36 -30.42
N ALA A 239 0.16 -19.61 -29.62
CA ALA A 239 1.27 -18.67 -29.46
C ALA A 239 2.06 -18.49 -30.75
N ILE A 240 2.36 -19.58 -31.46
CA ILE A 240 3.04 -19.52 -32.78
C ILE A 240 2.24 -18.66 -33.76
N ARG A 241 0.91 -18.84 -33.81
CA ARG A 241 0.04 -18.01 -34.65
C ARG A 241 0.06 -16.54 -34.24
N SER A 242 -0.03 -16.23 -32.96
CA SER A 242 -0.02 -14.85 -32.46
C SER A 242 1.31 -14.14 -32.75
N VAL A 243 2.45 -14.82 -32.56
CA VAL A 243 3.78 -14.30 -32.91
C VAL A 243 3.94 -14.15 -34.42
N SER A 244 3.46 -15.10 -35.23
CA SER A 244 3.47 -14.98 -36.69
C SER A 244 2.67 -13.76 -37.15
N ASN A 245 1.47 -13.56 -36.58
CA ASN A 245 0.65 -12.39 -36.87
C ASN A 245 1.37 -11.10 -36.47
N ALA A 246 2.09 -11.09 -35.34
CA ALA A 246 2.86 -9.92 -34.93
C ALA A 246 3.95 -9.56 -35.95
N ARG A 247 4.73 -10.55 -36.39
CA ARG A 247 5.76 -10.36 -37.44
C ARG A 247 5.18 -9.85 -38.75
N ASP A 248 4.03 -10.38 -39.17
CA ASP A 248 3.34 -9.95 -40.39
C ASP A 248 2.88 -8.48 -40.31
N VAL A 249 2.47 -8.04 -39.11
CA VAL A 249 2.02 -6.66 -38.87
C VAL A 249 3.21 -5.71 -38.77
N GLU A 250 4.27 -6.08 -38.06
CA GLU A 250 5.51 -5.30 -38.01
C GLU A 250 6.10 -5.12 -39.41
N ALA A 251 6.20 -6.18 -40.21
CA ALA A 251 6.69 -6.10 -41.59
C ALA A 251 5.83 -5.16 -42.46
N LYS A 252 4.51 -5.15 -42.26
CA LYS A 252 3.62 -4.20 -42.95
C LYS A 252 3.83 -2.77 -42.51
N GLU A 253 4.04 -2.52 -41.22
CA GLU A 253 4.32 -1.17 -40.70
C GLU A 253 5.70 -0.68 -41.16
N GLU A 254 6.72 -1.54 -41.17
CA GLU A 254 8.03 -1.24 -41.74
C GLU A 254 7.96 -0.92 -43.24
N ALA A 255 7.18 -1.70 -44.00
CA ALA A 255 6.95 -1.43 -45.41
C ALA A 255 6.25 -0.08 -45.64
N LYS A 256 5.28 0.30 -44.80
CA LYS A 256 4.64 1.62 -44.86
C LYS A 256 5.67 2.73 -44.65
N ILE A 257 6.54 2.59 -43.64
CA ILE A 257 7.61 3.54 -43.35
C ILE A 257 8.57 3.64 -44.54
N PHE A 258 8.98 2.52 -45.12
CA PHE A 258 9.86 2.49 -46.29
C PHE A 258 9.23 3.16 -47.52
N LEU A 259 7.92 3.03 -47.70
CA LEU A 259 7.15 3.67 -48.78
C LEU A 259 6.82 5.15 -48.51
N GLY A 260 7.29 5.73 -47.38
CA GLY A 260 7.01 7.11 -47.00
C GLY A 260 5.56 7.37 -46.56
N LEU A 261 4.80 6.31 -46.25
CA LEU A 261 3.44 6.40 -45.72
C LEU A 261 3.50 6.57 -44.20
N LYS A 262 2.65 7.44 -43.64
CA LYS A 262 2.56 7.60 -42.18
C LYS A 262 2.06 6.29 -41.54
N PRO A 263 2.76 5.75 -40.52
CA PRO A 263 2.29 4.57 -39.80
C PRO A 263 1.05 4.91 -38.94
N GLY A 264 0.01 4.08 -39.02
CA GLY A 264 -1.12 4.08 -38.09
C GLY A 264 -2.25 5.10 -38.29
N VAL A 265 -2.43 5.73 -39.46
CA VAL A 265 -3.59 6.61 -39.72
C VAL A 265 -4.35 6.13 -40.96
N VAL A 266 -5.64 5.81 -40.78
CA VAL A 266 -6.61 5.86 -41.87
C VAL A 266 -6.88 7.35 -42.11
N ASP A 267 -6.37 7.91 -43.22
CA ASP A 267 -6.61 9.32 -43.60
C ASP A 267 -8.13 9.61 -43.65
N PRO A 268 -8.59 10.79 -43.19
CA PRO A 268 -8.16 12.05 -43.79
C PRO A 268 -7.86 13.17 -42.78
N GLY A 269 -6.62 13.66 -42.82
CA GLY A 269 -6.32 15.07 -42.58
C GLY A 269 -6.22 15.53 -41.13
N GLU A 270 -5.04 15.34 -40.53
CA GLU A 270 -4.43 16.36 -39.67
C GLU A 270 -2.93 16.10 -39.49
N GLN A 271 -2.14 17.17 -39.52
CA GLN A 271 -0.69 17.16 -39.32
C GLN A 271 -0.39 17.36 -37.82
N GLU A 272 0.07 16.32 -37.13
CA GLU A 272 0.81 16.49 -35.88
C GLU A 272 2.14 15.72 -35.90
N THR A 273 3.18 16.41 -35.44
CA THR A 273 4.60 16.04 -35.44
C THR A 273 4.90 14.96 -34.41
N THR A 274 5.57 13.89 -34.85
CA THR A 274 5.72 12.62 -34.14
C THR A 274 7.09 12.46 -33.44
N GLU A 275 7.72 13.54 -32.98
CA GLU A 275 9.13 13.49 -32.55
C GLU A 275 9.40 13.27 -31.05
N ASP A 276 8.41 13.27 -30.15
CA ASP A 276 8.71 13.25 -28.70
C ASP A 276 8.33 11.99 -27.90
N ILE A 277 7.81 10.92 -28.52
CA ILE A 277 7.22 9.77 -27.75
C ILE A 277 8.15 8.55 -27.61
N ALA A 278 9.22 8.45 -28.42
CA ALA A 278 10.04 7.22 -28.50
C ALA A 278 11.09 7.05 -27.38
N SER A 279 11.30 8.02 -26.48
CA SER A 279 12.40 7.99 -25.49
C SER A 279 11.96 8.03 -24.02
N ALA A 280 10.67 7.92 -23.72
CA ALA A 280 10.17 8.14 -22.35
C ALA A 280 9.89 6.83 -21.60
N GLU A 281 10.91 6.31 -20.92
CA GLU A 281 10.78 5.21 -19.94
C GLU A 281 9.74 5.53 -18.83
N PRO A 282 8.88 4.57 -18.45
CA PRO A 282 7.90 4.73 -17.38
C PRO A 282 8.33 3.97 -16.11
N LYS A 283 9.13 4.62 -15.25
CA LYS A 283 9.35 4.18 -13.86
C LYS A 283 8.73 5.12 -12.81
N ASP A 284 8.15 6.24 -13.25
CA ASP A 284 7.54 7.23 -12.34
C ASP A 284 6.00 7.09 -12.34
N PRO A 285 5.33 6.88 -11.17
CA PRO A 285 3.87 6.96 -11.06
C PRO A 285 3.28 8.30 -11.56
N GLY A 286 4.11 9.35 -11.64
CA GLY A 286 3.77 10.62 -12.30
C GLY A 286 3.49 10.51 -13.82
N LYS A 287 4.09 9.56 -14.54
CA LYS A 287 3.91 9.42 -16.01
C LYS A 287 2.74 8.53 -16.42
N SER A 288 2.37 7.52 -15.62
CA SER A 288 1.10 6.79 -15.82
C SER A 288 -0.10 7.74 -15.70
N ARG A 289 0.02 8.75 -14.82
CA ARG A 289 -0.94 9.85 -14.68
C ARG A 289 -1.05 10.69 -15.96
N ASN A 290 0.04 10.88 -16.72
CA ASN A 290 0.02 11.61 -18.00
C ASN A 290 -0.75 10.84 -19.08
N ARG A 291 -0.49 9.53 -19.27
CA ARG A 291 -1.21 8.73 -20.27
C ARG A 291 -2.71 8.62 -19.95
N LEU A 292 -3.06 8.48 -18.67
CA LEU A 292 -4.46 8.47 -18.20
C LEU A 292 -5.15 9.82 -18.40
N GLN A 293 -4.42 10.93 -18.19
CA GLN A 293 -4.93 12.26 -18.47
C GLN A 293 -5.10 12.48 -19.98
N GLU A 294 -4.24 11.92 -20.82
CA GLU A 294 -4.39 11.94 -22.28
C GLU A 294 -5.63 11.16 -22.73
N PHE A 295 -5.85 9.94 -22.22
CA PHE A 295 -7.09 9.19 -22.49
C PHE A 295 -8.34 9.98 -22.08
N GLY A 296 -8.33 10.55 -20.87
CA GLY A 296 -9.44 11.36 -20.37
C GLY A 296 -9.68 12.61 -21.21
N ARG A 297 -8.61 13.30 -21.64
CA ARG A 297 -8.71 14.48 -22.52
C ARG A 297 -9.23 14.11 -23.90
N PHE A 298 -8.74 13.04 -24.51
CA PHE A 298 -9.19 12.58 -25.82
C PHE A 298 -10.69 12.22 -25.80
N LEU A 299 -11.10 11.42 -24.80
CA LEU A 299 -12.51 11.03 -24.65
C LEU A 299 -13.42 12.22 -24.33
N ALA A 300 -12.93 13.22 -23.56
CA ALA A 300 -13.66 14.44 -23.26
C ALA A 300 -13.74 15.42 -24.44
N ALA A 301 -12.72 15.44 -25.30
CA ALA A 301 -12.66 16.30 -26.49
C ALA A 301 -13.64 15.87 -27.59
N ARG A 302 -14.11 14.60 -27.59
CA ARG A 302 -15.04 14.05 -28.59
C ARG A 302 -14.70 14.50 -30.02
N GLU A 303 -13.45 14.31 -30.43
CA GLU A 303 -13.07 14.45 -31.83
C GLU A 303 -13.97 13.56 -32.72
N ASP A 304 -14.22 13.98 -33.96
CA ASP A 304 -15.18 13.38 -34.90
C ASP A 304 -14.89 11.91 -35.28
N ASP A 305 -13.77 11.32 -34.84
CA ASP A 305 -13.42 9.92 -35.09
C ASP A 305 -14.09 8.95 -34.09
N SER A 306 -15.29 8.49 -34.48
CA SER A 306 -16.05 7.46 -33.75
C SER A 306 -15.29 6.13 -33.53
N THR A 307 -14.29 5.80 -34.36
CA THR A 307 -13.52 4.55 -34.27
C THR A 307 -12.41 4.67 -33.24
N ALA A 308 -11.70 5.80 -33.21
CA ALA A 308 -10.68 6.08 -32.19
C ALA A 308 -11.26 6.11 -30.78
N ALA A 309 -12.41 6.79 -30.61
CA ALA A 309 -13.13 6.82 -29.34
C ALA A 309 -13.52 5.40 -28.89
N TYR A 310 -14.08 4.58 -29.80
CA TYR A 310 -14.41 3.19 -29.52
C TYR A 310 -13.20 2.37 -29.05
N ILE A 311 -12.07 2.48 -29.75
CA ILE A 311 -10.84 1.74 -29.41
C ILE A 311 -10.38 2.07 -27.98
N ILE A 312 -10.37 3.35 -27.61
CA ILE A 312 -9.93 3.78 -26.28
C ILE A 312 -10.92 3.32 -25.21
N GLU A 313 -12.22 3.48 -25.45
CA GLU A 313 -13.26 3.01 -24.53
C GLU A 313 -13.18 1.50 -24.28
N MET A 314 -12.74 0.73 -25.28
CA MET A 314 -12.52 -0.71 -25.18
C MET A 314 -11.18 -1.08 -24.54
N LEU A 315 -10.12 -0.29 -24.77
CA LEU A 315 -8.77 -0.55 -24.26
C LEU A 315 -8.68 -0.38 -22.74
N ILE A 316 -9.28 0.68 -22.20
CA ILE A 316 -9.21 1.02 -20.76
C ILE A 316 -9.62 -0.14 -19.83
N PRO A 317 -10.84 -0.72 -19.94
CA PRO A 317 -11.24 -1.81 -19.06
C PRO A 317 -10.38 -3.06 -19.29
N ARG A 318 -9.93 -3.32 -20.53
CA ARG A 318 -9.09 -4.47 -20.87
C ARG A 318 -7.72 -4.40 -20.23
N ASP A 319 -7.02 -3.28 -20.37
CA ASP A 319 -5.70 -3.08 -19.77
C ASP A 319 -5.73 -3.28 -18.25
N ALA A 320 -6.78 -2.76 -17.62
CA ALA A 320 -6.98 -2.97 -16.20
C ALA A 320 -7.28 -4.44 -15.85
N ILE A 321 -8.20 -5.09 -16.58
CA ILE A 321 -8.53 -6.51 -16.36
C ILE A 321 -7.30 -7.39 -16.58
N PHE A 322 -6.50 -7.17 -17.64
CA PHE A 322 -5.26 -7.92 -17.87
C PHE A 322 -4.23 -7.68 -16.78
N SER A 323 -4.07 -6.45 -16.31
CA SER A 323 -3.16 -6.13 -15.21
C SER A 323 -3.57 -6.86 -13.92
N MET A 324 -4.85 -6.88 -13.61
CA MET A 324 -5.41 -7.56 -12.43
C MET A 324 -5.33 -9.09 -12.58
N ALA A 325 -5.68 -9.64 -13.73
CA ALA A 325 -5.59 -11.08 -14.03
C ALA A 325 -4.14 -11.57 -13.96
N SER A 326 -3.19 -10.82 -14.52
CA SER A 326 -1.77 -11.16 -14.46
C SER A 326 -1.26 -11.22 -13.01
N LEU A 327 -1.70 -10.31 -12.15
CA LEU A 327 -1.35 -10.31 -10.72
C LEU A 327 -1.94 -11.51 -9.96
N LEU A 328 -3.18 -11.89 -10.29
CA LEU A 328 -3.82 -13.07 -9.71
C LEU A 328 -3.10 -14.36 -10.10
N VAL A 329 -2.73 -14.48 -11.38
CA VAL A 329 -2.08 -15.67 -11.92
C VAL A 329 -0.60 -15.77 -11.52
N SER A 330 0.12 -14.65 -11.38
CA SER A 330 1.53 -14.69 -10.95
C SER A 330 1.70 -15.30 -9.56
N ASN A 331 0.69 -15.14 -8.69
CA ASN A 331 0.67 -15.75 -7.36
C ASN A 331 0.32 -17.25 -7.36
N LEU A 332 -0.06 -17.83 -8.51
CA LEU A 332 -0.23 -19.27 -8.68
C LEU A 332 1.09 -19.94 -9.05
N THR A 333 1.96 -19.22 -9.75
CA THR A 333 3.22 -19.74 -10.28
C THR A 333 4.35 -19.66 -9.26
N GLU A 334 5.27 -20.59 -9.31
CA GLU A 334 6.55 -20.50 -8.59
C GLU A 334 7.49 -19.53 -9.32
N SER A 335 8.12 -18.61 -8.58
CA SER A 335 9.27 -17.85 -9.07
C SER A 335 10.56 -18.58 -8.72
N SER A 336 11.45 -18.73 -9.70
CA SER A 336 12.81 -19.24 -9.46
C SER A 336 13.62 -18.34 -8.51
N HIS A 337 13.18 -17.10 -8.25
CA HIS A 337 13.94 -16.12 -7.47
C HIS A 337 13.70 -16.22 -5.97
N SER A 338 12.54 -16.72 -5.55
CA SER A 338 12.23 -16.90 -4.13
C SER A 338 13.13 -17.96 -3.50
N GLY A 339 13.60 -18.93 -4.28
CA GLY A 339 14.32 -20.11 -3.81
C GLY A 339 13.47 -21.01 -2.91
N LEU A 340 12.15 -20.80 -2.91
CA LEU A 340 11.16 -21.63 -2.25
C LEU A 340 10.62 -22.65 -3.23
N SER A 341 10.34 -23.87 -2.77
CA SER A 341 9.69 -24.89 -3.59
C SER A 341 8.22 -24.54 -3.86
N VAL A 342 7.64 -25.14 -4.90
CA VAL A 342 6.20 -25.04 -5.20
C VAL A 342 5.31 -25.40 -3.98
N GLY A 343 5.77 -26.31 -3.12
CA GLY A 343 5.03 -26.72 -1.92
C GLY A 343 5.17 -25.75 -0.74
N ALA A 344 6.06 -24.76 -0.82
CA ALA A 344 6.47 -23.89 0.27
C ALA A 344 6.11 -22.43 -0.02
N PHE A 345 4.91 -22.02 0.39
CA PHE A 345 4.49 -20.62 0.30
C PHE A 345 3.71 -20.14 1.53
N GLU A 346 3.72 -18.81 1.68
CA GLU A 346 2.85 -18.05 2.57
C GLU A 346 2.36 -16.80 1.84
N ILE A 347 1.04 -16.65 1.69
CA ILE A 347 0.42 -15.42 1.21
C ILE A 347 -0.26 -14.78 2.41
N SER A 348 0.11 -13.55 2.72
CA SER A 348 -0.39 -12.84 3.90
C SER A 348 -0.73 -11.39 3.58
N THR A 349 -1.90 -10.95 4.05
CA THR A 349 -2.35 -9.56 3.97
C THR A 349 -2.66 -9.06 5.36
N LEU A 350 -2.03 -7.95 5.73
CA LEU A 350 -2.19 -7.29 7.02
C LEU A 350 -2.65 -5.86 6.79
N VAL A 351 -3.81 -5.49 7.34
CA VAL A 351 -4.20 -4.10 7.51
C VAL A 351 -4.04 -3.77 8.98
N TYR A 352 -3.09 -2.91 9.31
CA TYR A 352 -2.86 -2.45 10.67
C TYR A 352 -2.98 -0.93 10.77
N LYS A 353 -3.28 -0.44 11.97
CA LYS A 353 -3.37 0.99 12.24
C LYS A 353 -2.03 1.51 12.73
N THR A 354 -1.57 2.60 12.14
CA THR A 354 -0.46 3.39 12.67
C THR A 354 -0.90 4.08 13.97
N GLY A 355 0.08 4.57 14.74
CA GLY A 355 -0.13 5.03 16.11
C GLY A 355 -1.08 6.22 16.24
N PHE A 356 -1.17 7.10 15.23
CA PHE A 356 -1.96 8.34 15.30
C PHE A 356 -2.99 8.44 14.17
N GLU A 357 -4.02 9.28 14.35
CA GLU A 357 -5.07 9.61 13.36
C GLU A 357 -5.90 8.45 12.76
N ARG A 358 -5.82 7.24 13.31
CA ARG A 358 -6.44 6.01 12.74
C ARG A 358 -5.97 5.69 11.31
N SER A 359 -4.87 6.27 10.84
CA SER A 359 -4.37 5.96 9.50
C SER A 359 -4.07 4.47 9.40
N ALA A 360 -4.70 3.80 8.43
CA ALA A 360 -4.43 2.39 8.19
C ALA A 360 -3.33 2.21 7.14
N VAL A 361 -2.60 1.12 7.27
CA VAL A 361 -1.63 0.65 6.28
C VAL A 361 -2.02 -0.77 5.93
N VAL A 362 -2.17 -1.05 4.63
CA VAL A 362 -2.23 -2.40 4.10
C VAL A 362 -0.81 -2.81 3.70
N LEU A 363 -0.38 -3.98 4.16
CA LEU A 363 0.89 -4.62 3.82
C LEU A 363 0.59 -6.04 3.37
N THR A 364 1.11 -6.43 2.21
CA THR A 364 0.97 -7.77 1.65
C THR A 364 2.31 -8.41 1.40
N GLN A 365 2.34 -9.72 1.59
CA GLN A 365 3.40 -10.62 1.21
C GLN A 365 2.79 -11.63 0.26
N ASP A 366 3.39 -11.74 -0.92
CA ASP A 366 2.96 -12.65 -1.95
C ASP A 366 3.56 -14.04 -1.77
N ARG A 367 3.25 -14.95 -2.70
CA ARG A 367 3.74 -16.34 -2.67
C ARG A 367 5.27 -16.44 -2.61
N ASP A 368 5.97 -15.54 -3.27
CA ASP A 368 7.42 -15.54 -3.44
C ASP A 368 8.15 -14.71 -2.37
N GLY A 369 7.41 -14.10 -1.45
CA GLY A 369 7.96 -13.26 -0.38
C GLY A 369 8.14 -11.80 -0.76
N GLU A 370 7.67 -11.37 -1.94
CA GLU A 370 7.66 -9.96 -2.34
C GLU A 370 6.68 -9.18 -1.46
N MET A 371 7.02 -7.93 -1.15
CA MET A 371 6.26 -7.12 -0.20
C MET A 371 5.76 -5.83 -0.82
N ILE A 372 4.47 -5.57 -0.66
CA ILE A 372 3.83 -4.36 -1.19
C ILE A 372 2.97 -3.75 -0.11
N ALA A 373 3.05 -2.44 0.07
CA ALA A 373 2.23 -1.75 1.07
C ALA A 373 1.69 -0.41 0.58
N SER A 374 0.59 0.03 1.19
CA SER A 374 -0.12 1.26 0.86
C SER A 374 -0.78 1.87 2.10
N SER A 375 -0.87 3.20 2.12
CA SER A 375 -1.66 3.98 3.08
C SER A 375 -2.68 4.88 2.38
N SER A 376 -3.00 4.58 1.12
CA SER A 376 -4.01 5.31 0.36
C SER A 376 -5.41 4.88 0.79
N ARG A 377 -6.23 5.87 1.15
CA ARG A 377 -7.62 5.65 1.57
C ARG A 377 -8.46 4.93 0.51
N GLN A 378 -8.25 5.24 -0.77
CA GLN A 378 -9.00 4.57 -1.83
C GLN A 378 -8.57 3.11 -2.01
N ILE A 379 -7.27 2.82 -1.86
CA ILE A 379 -6.75 1.44 -1.94
C ILE A 379 -7.26 0.62 -0.74
N LEU A 380 -7.19 1.17 0.48
CA LEU A 380 -7.72 0.53 1.69
C LEU A 380 -9.22 0.21 1.57
N ARG A 381 -10.00 1.06 0.90
CA ARG A 381 -11.42 0.80 0.62
C ARG A 381 -11.59 -0.36 -0.37
N ASN A 382 -10.83 -0.37 -1.47
CA ASN A 382 -10.91 -1.46 -2.44
C ASN A 382 -10.45 -2.79 -1.84
N THR A 383 -9.42 -2.77 -0.99
CA THR A 383 -8.95 -3.92 -0.22
C THR A 383 -10.02 -4.44 0.75
N LEU A 384 -10.78 -3.56 1.41
CA LEU A 384 -11.92 -3.98 2.26
C LEU A 384 -12.96 -4.77 1.46
N THR A 385 -13.28 -4.34 0.24
CA THR A 385 -14.19 -5.05 -0.65
C THR A 385 -13.65 -6.44 -1.01
N ALA A 386 -12.36 -6.56 -1.32
CA ALA A 386 -11.72 -7.85 -1.56
C ALA A 386 -11.78 -8.78 -0.33
N PHE A 387 -11.58 -8.22 0.87
CA PHE A 387 -11.69 -8.98 2.11
C PHE A 387 -13.09 -9.54 2.36
N LYS A 388 -14.15 -8.81 2.03
CA LYS A 388 -15.53 -9.33 2.16
C LYS A 388 -15.75 -10.55 1.28
N ASN A 389 -15.34 -10.48 0.00
CA ASN A 389 -15.44 -11.61 -0.93
C ASN A 389 -14.62 -12.83 -0.44
N LEU A 390 -13.45 -12.57 0.15
CA LEU A 390 -12.61 -13.61 0.75
C LEU A 390 -13.21 -14.22 2.02
N GLU A 391 -13.80 -13.39 2.89
CA GLU A 391 -14.47 -13.83 4.12
C GLU A 391 -15.66 -14.75 3.79
N GLU A 392 -16.51 -14.36 2.84
CA GLU A 392 -17.63 -15.19 2.36
C GLU A 392 -17.16 -16.55 1.86
N THR A 393 -16.09 -16.56 1.07
CA THR A 393 -15.48 -17.79 0.54
C THR A 393 -14.92 -18.66 1.67
N LEU A 394 -14.25 -18.05 2.65
CA LEU A 394 -13.73 -18.75 3.82
C LEU A 394 -14.83 -19.37 4.67
N MET A 395 -15.95 -18.66 4.86
CA MET A 395 -17.08 -19.18 5.62
C MET A 395 -17.75 -20.36 4.92
N ALA A 396 -17.85 -20.32 3.59
CA ALA A 396 -18.36 -21.45 2.81
C ALA A 396 -17.44 -22.67 2.90
N VAL A 397 -16.12 -22.49 2.72
CA VAL A 397 -15.14 -23.56 2.89
C VAL A 397 -15.21 -24.17 4.29
N LYS A 398 -15.33 -23.35 5.34
CA LYS A 398 -15.51 -23.84 6.72
C LYS A 398 -16.78 -24.64 6.92
N GLY A 399 -17.86 -24.28 6.25
CA GLY A 399 -19.12 -25.02 6.29
C GLY A 399 -19.03 -26.42 5.67
N GLU A 400 -18.10 -26.63 4.74
CA GLU A 400 -17.85 -27.94 4.12
C GLU A 400 -16.88 -28.83 4.92
N LEU A 401 -16.14 -28.25 5.87
CA LEU A 401 -15.19 -29.02 6.68
C LEU A 401 -15.93 -29.86 7.73
N PRO A 402 -15.46 -31.10 8.00
CA PRO A 402 -16.03 -31.91 9.07
C PRO A 402 -15.87 -31.21 10.43
N PRO A 403 -16.84 -31.33 11.35
CA PRO A 403 -16.75 -30.71 12.67
C PRO A 403 -15.49 -31.19 13.39
N SER A 404 -14.70 -30.24 13.90
CA SER A 404 -13.46 -30.54 14.61
C SER A 404 -13.75 -31.37 15.86
N VAL A 405 -13.51 -32.68 15.81
CA VAL A 405 -13.58 -33.54 17.00
C VAL A 405 -12.38 -33.19 17.89
N PRO A 406 -12.58 -32.76 19.16
CA PRO A 406 -11.46 -32.52 20.06
C PRO A 406 -10.67 -33.82 20.25
N PRO A 407 -9.32 -33.77 20.24
CA PRO A 407 -8.52 -34.96 20.45
C PRO A 407 -8.83 -35.55 21.83
N PRO A 408 -8.94 -36.88 21.97
CA PRO A 408 -9.17 -37.52 23.26
C PRO A 408 -7.99 -37.19 24.21
N PRO A 409 -8.26 -36.98 25.51
CA PRO A 409 -7.29 -36.41 26.46
C PRO A 409 -6.05 -37.27 26.74
N ASN A 410 -5.96 -38.50 26.23
CA ASN A 410 -4.89 -39.47 26.53
C ASN A 410 -4.34 -40.15 25.26
N ARG A 411 -3.95 -39.39 24.23
CA ARG A 411 -3.11 -39.93 23.16
C ARG A 411 -1.68 -39.45 23.34
N ASP A 412 -0.79 -40.40 23.66
CA ASP A 412 0.65 -40.18 23.74
C ASP A 412 1.15 -39.42 22.51
N GLN A 413 1.82 -38.28 22.74
CA GLN A 413 2.41 -37.40 21.71
C GLN A 413 3.44 -38.10 20.81
N ASN A 414 3.76 -39.38 21.07
CA ASN A 414 4.68 -40.17 20.27
C ASN A 414 4.02 -40.93 19.09
N GLN A 415 2.69 -41.01 19.00
CA GLN A 415 2.01 -41.66 17.87
C GLN A 415 1.65 -40.74 16.69
N GLU A 416 1.84 -39.43 16.79
CA GLU A 416 1.71 -38.50 15.64
C GLU A 416 2.89 -38.56 14.64
N ARG A 417 3.88 -39.44 14.89
CA ARG A 417 5.09 -39.55 14.04
C ARG A 417 4.91 -40.39 12.77
N GLN A 418 3.76 -41.01 12.52
CA GLN A 418 3.57 -41.91 11.37
C GLN A 418 2.18 -41.81 10.71
N SER A 419 1.74 -40.60 10.39
CA SER A 419 0.75 -40.36 9.32
C SER A 419 1.48 -39.63 8.17
N PRO A 420 1.11 -39.84 6.90
CA PRO A 420 2.01 -39.66 5.76
C PRO A 420 2.38 -38.19 5.54
N LYS A 421 3.30 -37.99 4.59
CA LYS A 421 3.90 -36.75 4.09
C LYS A 421 2.86 -35.71 3.59
N ASP A 422 1.90 -35.33 4.42
CA ASP A 422 0.76 -34.53 4.03
C ASP A 422 1.13 -33.05 4.13
N ALA A 423 1.14 -32.38 2.99
CA ALA A 423 1.27 -30.95 2.89
C ALA A 423 0.03 -30.30 3.54
N VAL A 424 0.09 -30.00 4.84
CA VAL A 424 -1.00 -29.30 5.52
C VAL A 424 -0.93 -27.82 5.18
N VAL A 425 -2.06 -27.26 4.74
CA VAL A 425 -2.25 -25.82 4.56
C VAL A 425 -3.06 -25.27 5.72
N GLU A 426 -2.54 -24.23 6.36
CA GLU A 426 -3.17 -23.55 7.48
C GLU A 426 -3.67 -22.18 7.03
N VAL A 427 -4.94 -21.90 7.29
CA VAL A 427 -5.57 -20.61 7.05
C VAL A 427 -5.83 -19.92 8.37
N MET A 428 -5.36 -18.69 8.49
CA MET A 428 -5.58 -17.85 9.65
C MET A 428 -6.35 -16.60 9.23
N TRP A 429 -7.36 -16.26 10.03
CA TRP A 429 -8.16 -15.06 9.87
C TRP A 429 -8.42 -14.42 11.22
N GLU A 430 -7.99 -13.17 11.37
CA GLU A 430 -8.31 -12.35 12.53
C GLU A 430 -8.78 -10.97 12.06
N TRP A 431 -9.99 -10.60 12.47
CA TRP A 431 -10.63 -9.35 12.09
C TRP A 431 -11.01 -8.54 13.32
N VAL A 432 -10.59 -7.27 13.37
CA VAL A 432 -11.00 -6.28 14.36
C VAL A 432 -11.71 -5.14 13.64
N GLY A 433 -13.04 -5.15 13.71
CA GLY A 433 -13.92 -4.06 13.27
C GLY A 433 -14.40 -3.21 14.44
N THR A 434 -15.38 -2.33 14.19
CA THR A 434 -16.05 -1.45 15.18
C THR A 434 -16.56 -2.22 16.42
N GLY A 435 -15.67 -2.44 17.38
CA GLY A 435 -15.97 -3.06 18.68
C GLY A 435 -16.09 -4.60 18.70
N LYS A 436 -15.79 -5.32 17.60
CA LYS A 436 -15.84 -6.79 17.54
C LYS A 436 -14.51 -7.35 17.04
N LEU A 437 -13.93 -8.27 17.83
CA LEU A 437 -12.82 -9.14 17.40
C LEU A 437 -13.42 -10.49 16.98
N ALA A 438 -13.44 -10.74 15.68
CA ALA A 438 -13.67 -12.06 15.13
C ALA A 438 -12.30 -12.71 14.91
N SER A 439 -11.81 -13.39 15.93
CA SER A 439 -10.63 -14.26 15.80
C SER A 439 -11.13 -15.67 15.53
N ALA A 440 -10.81 -16.22 14.36
CA ALA A 440 -11.03 -17.62 14.09
C ALA A 440 -9.75 -18.40 14.40
N PRO A 441 -9.84 -19.56 15.08
CA PRO A 441 -8.69 -20.44 15.20
C PRO A 441 -8.17 -20.82 13.80
N ALA A 442 -6.87 -21.08 13.71
CA ALA A 442 -6.25 -21.53 12.47
C ALA A 442 -7.01 -22.75 11.93
N THR A 443 -7.55 -22.60 10.72
CA THR A 443 -8.34 -23.62 10.05
C THR A 443 -7.38 -24.45 9.20
N LYS A 444 -7.26 -25.74 9.52
CA LYS A 444 -6.46 -26.67 8.73
C LYS A 444 -7.30 -27.13 7.54
N LEU A 445 -6.78 -26.88 6.34
CA LEU A 445 -7.37 -27.40 5.12
C LEU A 445 -6.77 -28.78 4.82
N THR A 446 -7.61 -29.68 4.30
CA THR A 446 -7.22 -31.03 3.89
C THR A 446 -7.48 -31.30 2.42
N ASP A 447 -8.29 -30.47 1.75
CA ASP A 447 -8.63 -30.57 0.33
C ASP A 447 -7.97 -29.42 -0.46
N THR A 448 -7.32 -29.76 -1.57
CA THR A 448 -6.68 -28.80 -2.48
C THR A 448 -7.70 -27.83 -3.09
N ASN A 449 -8.93 -28.28 -3.35
CA ASN A 449 -9.99 -27.45 -3.93
C ASN A 449 -10.33 -26.26 -3.00
N HIS A 450 -10.31 -26.49 -1.69
CA HIS A 450 -10.48 -25.44 -0.68
C HIS A 450 -9.33 -24.43 -0.70
N VAL A 451 -8.09 -24.91 -0.90
CA VAL A 451 -6.91 -24.04 -1.04
C VAL A 451 -7.07 -23.14 -2.26
N VAL A 452 -7.40 -23.70 -3.43
CA VAL A 452 -7.58 -22.94 -4.68
C VAL A 452 -8.69 -21.90 -4.57
N SER A 453 -9.81 -22.27 -3.95
CA SER A 453 -10.96 -21.38 -3.73
C SER A 453 -10.57 -20.12 -2.95
N LEU A 454 -9.63 -20.23 -2.00
CA LEU A 454 -9.17 -19.11 -1.17
C LEU A 454 -7.98 -18.35 -1.77
N LEU A 455 -7.17 -19.01 -2.61
CA LEU A 455 -5.93 -18.47 -3.14
C LEU A 455 -6.16 -17.22 -3.99
N LEU A 456 -7.08 -17.28 -4.97
CA LEU A 456 -7.35 -16.14 -5.85
C LEU A 456 -8.01 -14.94 -5.13
N PRO A 457 -9.06 -15.12 -4.31
CA PRO A 457 -9.61 -14.02 -3.51
C PRO A 457 -8.58 -13.43 -2.53
N ALA A 458 -7.67 -14.23 -1.99
CA ALA A 458 -6.57 -13.73 -1.17
C ALA A 458 -5.64 -12.80 -1.95
N CYS A 459 -5.22 -13.21 -3.15
CA CYS A 459 -4.38 -12.40 -4.02
C CYS A 459 -5.08 -11.10 -4.46
N ALA A 460 -6.41 -11.08 -4.51
CA ALA A 460 -7.17 -9.86 -4.80
C ALA A 460 -7.10 -8.79 -3.71
N THR A 461 -6.67 -9.12 -2.49
CA THR A 461 -6.49 -8.14 -1.40
C THR A 461 -5.23 -7.26 -1.58
N HIS A 462 -4.41 -7.59 -2.58
CA HIS A 462 -3.12 -6.95 -2.87
C HIS A 462 -3.25 -5.45 -3.23
N PRO A 463 -2.41 -4.53 -2.69
CA PRO A 463 -2.56 -3.08 -2.90
C PRO A 463 -2.53 -2.64 -4.37
N LYS A 464 -1.76 -3.33 -5.21
CA LYS A 464 -1.70 -3.10 -6.66
C LYS A 464 -3.06 -3.31 -7.34
N MET A 465 -3.87 -4.27 -6.87
CA MET A 465 -5.26 -4.48 -7.30
C MET A 465 -6.10 -3.23 -7.00
N GLY A 466 -6.03 -2.75 -5.76
CA GLY A 466 -6.69 -1.52 -5.34
C GLY A 466 -6.23 -0.30 -6.16
N GLY A 467 -4.93 -0.20 -6.45
CA GLY A 467 -4.36 0.87 -7.28
C GLY A 467 -4.92 0.88 -8.70
N THR A 468 -5.01 -0.28 -9.36
CA THR A 468 -5.63 -0.39 -10.69
C THR A 468 -7.10 0.05 -10.67
N LEU A 469 -7.86 -0.38 -9.65
CA LEU A 469 -9.26 0.04 -9.49
C LEU A 469 -9.40 1.55 -9.23
N VAL A 470 -8.46 2.17 -8.51
CA VAL A 470 -8.42 3.63 -8.33
C VAL A 470 -8.20 4.34 -9.66
N GLN A 471 -7.27 3.87 -10.49
CA GLN A 471 -7.05 4.46 -11.80
C GLN A 471 -8.28 4.31 -12.70
N LEU A 472 -8.92 3.14 -12.69
CA LEU A 472 -10.18 2.92 -13.41
C LEU A 472 -11.25 3.92 -12.98
N ASN A 473 -11.50 4.06 -11.67
CA ASN A 473 -12.48 5.00 -11.15
C ASN A 473 -12.18 6.44 -11.58
N ARG A 474 -10.90 6.86 -11.55
CA ARG A 474 -10.49 8.19 -12.04
C ARG A 474 -10.88 8.41 -13.51
N ILE A 475 -10.68 7.42 -14.38
CA ILE A 475 -11.05 7.52 -15.80
C ILE A 475 -12.57 7.61 -15.96
N CYS A 476 -13.32 6.74 -15.26
CA CYS A 476 -14.79 6.78 -15.31
C CYS A 476 -15.33 8.17 -14.93
N ASN A 477 -14.74 8.82 -13.93
CA ASN A 477 -15.16 10.17 -13.52
C ASN A 477 -14.83 11.25 -14.55
N LEU A 478 -13.79 11.06 -15.38
CA LEU A 478 -13.46 11.99 -16.47
C LEU A 478 -14.39 11.83 -17.67
N THR A 479 -14.91 10.62 -17.90
CA THR A 479 -15.77 10.30 -19.06
C THR A 479 -17.26 10.46 -18.77
N THR A 480 -17.66 10.50 -17.50
CA THR A 480 -19.07 10.60 -17.09
C THR A 480 -19.34 11.99 -16.54
N SER A 481 -20.18 12.77 -17.23
CA SER A 481 -20.59 14.10 -16.78
C SER A 481 -21.48 13.98 -15.54
N GLY A 482 -20.91 14.23 -14.36
CA GLY A 482 -21.68 14.48 -13.14
C GLY A 482 -21.79 13.27 -12.22
N GLU A 483 -20.85 13.17 -11.29
CA GLU A 483 -21.13 13.12 -9.85
C GLU A 483 -19.78 13.20 -9.11
N ALA A 484 -19.61 14.21 -8.26
CA ALA A 484 -18.39 14.31 -7.47
C ALA A 484 -18.33 13.12 -6.50
N LEU A 485 -17.21 12.38 -6.50
CA LEU A 485 -16.93 11.34 -5.51
C LEU A 485 -17.23 11.89 -4.11
N ARG A 486 -18.29 11.39 -3.47
CA ARG A 486 -18.56 11.71 -2.07
C ARG A 486 -17.35 11.27 -1.26
N ALA A 487 -16.84 12.14 -0.40
CA ALA A 487 -15.79 11.79 0.54
C ALA A 487 -16.35 10.74 1.51
N VAL A 488 -16.09 9.46 1.23
CA VAL A 488 -16.47 8.36 2.11
C VAL A 488 -15.44 8.31 3.24
N PRO A 489 -15.88 8.21 4.52
CA PRO A 489 -14.97 8.11 5.65
C PRO A 489 -14.05 6.91 5.53
N GLU A 490 -12.86 7.01 6.13
CA GLU A 490 -11.87 5.94 6.12
C GLU A 490 -12.44 4.69 6.81
N PRO A 491 -12.40 3.51 6.15
CA PRO A 491 -12.93 2.30 6.75
C PRO A 491 -12.13 1.94 8.01
N ASP A 492 -12.82 1.85 9.15
CA ASP A 492 -12.20 1.63 10.46
C ASP A 492 -12.04 0.13 10.76
N TYR A 493 -11.02 -0.51 10.18
CA TYR A 493 -10.76 -1.94 10.37
C TYR A 493 -9.28 -2.29 10.56
N THR A 494 -9.03 -3.46 11.13
CA THR A 494 -7.72 -4.10 11.21
C THR A 494 -7.96 -5.57 10.90
N VAL A 495 -7.17 -6.14 10.01
CA VAL A 495 -7.33 -7.53 9.59
C VAL A 495 -5.99 -8.15 9.32
N ILE A 496 -5.85 -9.41 9.67
CA ILE A 496 -4.80 -10.26 9.16
C ILE A 496 -5.41 -11.51 8.55
N PHE A 497 -5.03 -11.76 7.31
CA PHE A 497 -5.32 -12.99 6.60
C PHE A 497 -4.01 -13.67 6.22
N THR A 498 -3.94 -14.98 6.36
CA THR A 498 -2.77 -15.76 5.98
C THR A 498 -3.21 -17.12 5.47
N ILE A 499 -2.68 -17.53 4.31
CA ILE A 499 -2.68 -18.92 3.84
C ILE A 499 -1.24 -19.37 3.82
N LYS A 500 -0.94 -20.45 4.53
CA LYS A 500 0.44 -20.90 4.74
C LYS A 500 0.56 -22.40 4.65
N THR A 501 1.62 -22.85 4.00
CA THR A 501 2.01 -24.27 3.98
C THR A 501 2.97 -24.59 5.12
N LYS A 502 2.93 -25.82 5.65
CA LYS A 502 3.94 -26.25 6.64
C LYS A 502 5.37 -26.29 6.09
N ALA A 503 5.53 -26.57 4.78
CA ALA A 503 6.85 -26.58 4.14
C ALA A 503 7.51 -25.19 4.16
N TYR A 504 6.71 -24.12 4.03
CA TYR A 504 7.19 -22.75 4.10
C TYR A 504 7.95 -22.44 5.39
N ASP A 505 7.46 -22.88 6.55
CA ASP A 505 8.17 -22.62 7.81
C ASP A 505 9.57 -23.23 7.86
N LYS A 506 9.78 -24.36 7.20
CA LYS A 506 11.07 -25.04 7.14
C LYS A 506 11.99 -24.35 6.15
N GLU A 507 11.49 -24.06 4.95
CA GLU A 507 12.28 -23.46 3.88
C GLU A 507 12.60 -21.99 4.14
N ASN A 508 11.64 -21.21 4.65
CA ASN A 508 11.85 -19.82 5.02
C ASN A 508 12.90 -19.68 6.14
N LYS A 509 12.92 -20.59 7.12
CA LYS A 509 13.97 -20.62 8.15
C LYS A 509 15.34 -20.99 7.61
N ALA A 510 15.40 -21.86 6.60
CA ALA A 510 16.66 -22.20 5.94
C ALA A 510 17.17 -21.06 5.05
N ALA A 511 16.26 -20.28 4.46
CA ALA A 511 16.57 -19.14 3.60
C ALA A 511 16.89 -17.86 4.39
N ALA A 512 16.36 -17.69 5.60
CA ALA A 512 16.65 -16.55 6.44
C ALA A 512 18.09 -16.61 6.97
N SER A 513 18.83 -15.51 6.79
CA SER A 513 20.18 -15.28 7.33
C SER A 513 20.19 -15.25 8.87
N SER A 514 19.07 -14.88 9.49
CA SER A 514 18.94 -14.64 10.92
C SER A 514 17.52 -14.89 11.44
N ASP A 515 17.40 -15.20 12.74
CA ASP A 515 16.13 -15.26 13.49
C ASP A 515 15.45 -13.88 13.67
N GLU A 516 16.06 -12.82 13.12
CA GLU A 516 15.60 -11.43 13.22
C GLU A 516 14.58 -11.09 12.14
N VAL A 517 14.51 -11.88 11.08
CA VAL A 517 13.59 -11.70 9.95
C VAL A 517 12.36 -12.58 10.13
N ARG A 518 11.17 -12.01 9.87
CA ARG A 518 9.91 -12.74 9.93
C ARG A 518 9.01 -12.43 8.74
N PRO A 519 8.22 -13.42 8.28
CA PRO A 519 7.13 -13.14 7.35
C PRO A 519 6.06 -12.29 8.04
N ILE A 520 5.19 -11.65 7.24
CA ILE A 520 4.16 -10.74 7.76
C ILE A 520 3.32 -11.40 8.86
N SER A 521 2.91 -12.66 8.68
CA SER A 521 2.03 -13.36 9.63
C SER A 521 2.57 -13.47 11.06
N SER A 522 3.89 -13.37 11.22
CA SER A 522 4.59 -13.51 12.50
C SER A 522 5.41 -12.27 12.88
N SER A 523 5.27 -11.19 12.10
CA SER A 523 5.90 -9.89 12.36
C SER A 523 5.32 -9.18 13.59
N LEU A 524 6.01 -8.17 14.08
CA LEU A 524 5.59 -7.33 15.22
C LEU A 524 4.25 -6.62 14.96
N MET A 525 3.92 -6.34 13.70
CA MET A 525 2.65 -5.68 13.34
C MET A 525 1.46 -6.65 13.38
N ALA A 526 1.72 -7.95 13.17
CA ALA A 526 0.69 -8.97 13.21
C ALA A 526 0.11 -9.13 14.62
N ARG A 527 -1.18 -9.49 14.69
CA ARG A 527 -1.90 -9.81 15.93
C ARG A 527 -1.70 -8.77 17.05
N HIS A 528 -1.63 -7.50 16.65
CA HIS A 528 -1.46 -6.33 17.52
C HIS A 528 -0.17 -6.32 18.34
N GLY A 529 0.88 -7.00 17.89
CA GLY A 529 2.18 -7.06 18.58
C GLY A 529 2.78 -5.69 18.91
N LEU A 530 2.65 -4.71 18.02
CA LEU A 530 3.08 -3.33 18.26
C LEU A 530 2.40 -2.68 19.47
N PHE A 531 1.11 -2.96 19.68
CA PHE A 531 0.37 -2.44 20.82
C PHE A 531 0.67 -3.24 22.09
N ALA A 532 0.86 -4.56 21.97
CA ALA A 532 1.27 -5.41 23.08
C ALA A 532 2.65 -5.00 23.65
N LEU A 533 3.59 -4.63 22.77
CA LEU A 533 4.93 -4.17 23.15
C LEU A 533 4.88 -2.93 24.05
N ALA A 534 3.96 -2.00 23.80
CA ALA A 534 3.79 -0.81 24.61
C ALA A 534 3.29 -1.11 26.04
N GLU A 535 2.66 -2.26 26.24
CA GLU A 535 2.23 -2.77 27.55
C GLU A 535 3.27 -3.74 28.15
N GLY A 536 4.49 -3.77 27.59
CA GLY A 536 5.63 -4.54 28.09
C GLY A 536 5.73 -5.98 27.58
N ILE A 537 4.86 -6.37 26.63
CA ILE A 537 4.82 -7.73 26.06
C ILE A 537 5.54 -7.73 24.71
N ASP A 538 6.77 -8.22 24.69
CA ASP A 538 7.59 -8.38 23.51
C ASP A 538 7.24 -9.69 22.78
N VAL A 539 6.26 -9.62 21.87
CA VAL A 539 5.84 -10.76 21.03
C VAL A 539 6.91 -11.25 20.04
N SER A 540 8.07 -10.59 19.96
CA SER A 540 9.21 -11.16 19.25
C SER A 540 9.84 -12.32 20.03
N ARG A 541 9.61 -12.42 21.34
CA ARG A 541 10.06 -13.54 22.17
C ARG A 541 8.98 -14.63 22.21
N LYS A 542 9.38 -15.89 21.97
CA LYS A 542 8.43 -17.02 21.82
C LYS A 542 7.59 -17.26 23.08
N ASP A 543 8.20 -17.16 24.25
CA ASP A 543 7.56 -17.28 25.56
C ASP A 543 6.44 -16.25 25.76
N GLN A 544 6.74 -14.97 25.51
CA GLN A 544 5.78 -13.88 25.64
C GLN A 544 4.74 -13.87 24.51
N GLN A 545 5.11 -14.34 23.33
CA GLN A 545 4.20 -14.53 22.22
C GLN A 545 3.13 -15.58 22.55
N GLU A 546 3.51 -16.72 23.14
CA GLU A 546 2.57 -17.76 23.59
C GLU A 546 1.70 -17.27 24.76
N GLU A 547 2.27 -16.50 25.68
CA GLU A 547 1.50 -15.84 26.75
C GLU A 547 0.47 -14.87 26.17
N TRP A 548 0.89 -13.98 25.25
CA TRP A 548 -0.01 -13.09 24.54
C TRP A 548 -1.12 -13.86 23.85
N HIS A 549 -0.79 -14.92 23.10
CA HIS A 549 -1.81 -15.71 22.40
C HIS A 549 -2.81 -16.38 23.33
N ARG A 550 -2.39 -16.82 24.52
CA ARG A 550 -3.28 -17.41 25.54
C ARG A 550 -4.22 -16.43 26.23
N LYS A 551 -3.92 -15.13 26.21
CA LYS A 551 -4.81 -14.13 26.83
C LYS A 551 -6.19 -14.12 26.19
N ASP A 552 -7.18 -13.84 27.03
CA ASP A 552 -8.56 -13.69 26.59
C ASP A 552 -8.70 -12.54 25.57
N VAL A 553 -9.60 -12.75 24.61
CA VAL A 553 -9.91 -11.81 23.52
C VAL A 553 -10.28 -10.44 24.08
N ARG A 554 -11.04 -10.40 25.18
CA ARG A 554 -11.49 -9.15 25.81
C ARG A 554 -10.34 -8.39 26.48
N GLU A 555 -9.42 -9.11 27.11
CA GLU A 555 -8.24 -8.52 27.75
C GLU A 555 -7.31 -7.89 26.69
N LYS A 556 -7.03 -8.62 25.60
CA LYS A 556 -6.24 -8.10 24.47
C LYS A 556 -6.84 -6.82 23.92
N LEU A 557 -8.16 -6.82 23.64
CA LEU A 557 -8.86 -5.65 23.14
C LEU A 557 -8.81 -4.46 24.09
N ALA A 558 -9.00 -4.69 25.39
CA ALA A 558 -8.91 -3.65 26.40
C ALA A 558 -7.51 -3.00 26.43
N GLN A 559 -6.45 -3.80 26.34
CA GLN A 559 -5.07 -3.29 26.30
C GLN A 559 -4.79 -2.51 25.01
N ILE A 560 -5.21 -3.03 23.85
CA ILE A 560 -5.08 -2.35 22.56
C ILE A 560 -5.82 -1.00 22.58
N GLU A 561 -7.07 -0.98 23.06
CA GLU A 561 -7.87 0.25 23.08
C GLU A 561 -7.34 1.26 24.12
N SER A 562 -6.83 0.78 25.26
CA SER A 562 -6.13 1.62 26.24
C SER A 562 -4.94 2.34 25.60
N ARG A 563 -4.07 1.60 24.90
CA ARG A 563 -2.93 2.20 24.20
C ARG A 563 -3.37 3.16 23.10
N ARG A 564 -4.40 2.82 22.31
CA ARG A 564 -4.97 3.73 21.30
C ARG A 564 -5.51 5.01 21.93
N ASN A 565 -6.19 4.92 23.07
CA ASN A 565 -6.71 6.10 23.78
C ASN A 565 -5.58 6.98 24.28
N LYS A 566 -4.50 6.42 24.85
CA LYS A 566 -3.29 7.20 25.21
C LYS A 566 -2.72 7.98 24.02
N LEU A 567 -2.63 7.35 22.84
CA LEU A 567 -2.13 8.01 21.63
C LEU A 567 -3.11 9.07 21.08
N ARG A 568 -4.43 8.84 21.20
CA ARG A 568 -5.46 9.83 20.84
C ARG A 568 -5.44 11.03 21.77
N GLU A 569 -5.27 10.81 23.06
CA GLU A 569 -5.12 11.89 24.04
C GLU A 569 -3.88 12.73 23.74
N LEU A 570 -2.75 12.07 23.46
CA LEU A 570 -1.53 12.76 23.02
C LEU A 570 -1.78 13.57 21.75
N ASN A 571 -2.45 13.02 20.74
CA ASN A 571 -2.77 13.76 19.50
C ASN A 571 -3.63 15.00 19.77
N LYS A 572 -4.68 14.87 20.59
CA LYS A 572 -5.55 15.99 20.97
C LYS A 572 -4.80 17.06 21.76
N GLU A 573 -3.92 16.66 22.67
CA GLU A 573 -3.09 17.60 23.42
C GLU A 573 -2.14 18.36 22.48
N ILE A 574 -1.49 17.67 21.54
CA ILE A 574 -0.61 18.30 20.57
C ILE A 574 -1.37 19.31 19.70
N GLU A 575 -2.52 18.92 19.15
CA GLU A 575 -3.35 19.81 18.31
C GLU A 575 -3.84 21.08 19.04
N ASN A 576 -4.14 20.96 20.34
CA ASN A 576 -4.71 22.07 21.11
C ASN A 576 -3.65 22.96 21.78
N GLU A 577 -2.54 22.39 22.23
CA GLU A 577 -1.57 23.07 23.09
C GLU A 577 -0.25 23.42 22.41
N TRP A 578 0.13 22.72 21.33
CA TRP A 578 1.43 22.88 20.70
C TRP A 578 1.34 23.82 19.49
N GLN A 579 2.25 24.77 19.42
CA GLN A 579 2.45 25.61 18.24
C GLN A 579 3.76 25.17 17.57
N ILE A 580 3.65 24.66 16.35
CA ILE A 580 4.79 24.09 15.61
C ILE A 580 5.29 25.15 14.62
N ASP A 581 6.47 25.69 14.91
CA ASP A 581 7.21 26.58 14.01
C ASP A 581 8.21 25.75 13.18
N GLU A 582 8.85 26.38 12.18
CA GLU A 582 9.85 25.71 11.32
C GLU A 582 11.06 25.18 12.11
N ARG A 583 11.45 25.84 13.20
CA ARG A 583 12.70 25.54 13.93
C ARG A 583 12.49 25.05 15.37
N ALA A 584 11.27 25.15 15.89
CA ALA A 584 10.98 24.92 17.29
C ALA A 584 9.52 24.53 17.52
N ILE A 585 9.26 23.90 18.66
CA ILE A 585 7.91 23.59 19.12
C ILE A 585 7.63 24.40 20.38
N VAL A 586 6.59 25.22 20.35
CA VAL A 586 6.21 26.12 21.44
C VAL A 586 5.04 25.54 22.21
N ILE A 587 5.17 25.44 23.53
CA ILE A 587 4.16 24.83 24.42
C ILE A 587 3.63 25.86 25.41
N GLY A 588 2.31 25.86 25.62
CA GLY A 588 1.67 26.64 26.67
C GLY A 588 1.92 26.09 28.07
N CYS A 589 2.68 26.82 28.89
CA CYS A 589 2.93 26.54 30.31
C CYS A 589 2.31 27.61 31.24
N ARG A 590 1.13 28.15 30.88
CA ARG A 590 0.47 29.23 31.63
C ARG A 590 0.25 28.91 33.11
N LYS A 591 -0.20 27.69 33.41
CA LYS A 591 -0.45 27.27 34.81
C LYS A 591 0.81 27.36 35.67
N TYR A 592 1.94 26.89 35.17
CA TYR A 592 3.22 26.95 35.88
C TYR A 592 3.69 28.39 36.08
N ALA A 593 3.70 29.19 35.00
CA ALA A 593 4.12 30.59 35.06
C ALA A 593 3.23 31.40 36.02
N SER A 594 1.91 31.22 35.97
CA SER A 594 0.96 31.87 36.88
C SER A 594 1.15 31.43 38.32
N TRP A 595 1.44 30.16 38.59
CA TRP A 595 1.68 29.67 39.96
C TRP A 595 2.96 30.23 40.56
N VAL A 596 4.04 30.27 39.77
CA VAL A 596 5.31 30.91 40.17
C VAL A 596 5.10 32.40 40.41
N ALA A 597 4.39 33.09 39.52
CA ALA A 597 4.07 34.50 39.69
C ALA A 597 3.23 34.75 40.95
N ALA A 598 2.22 33.92 41.22
CA ALA A 598 1.38 34.00 42.41
C ALA A 598 2.19 33.78 43.70
N LEU A 599 3.07 32.77 43.71
CA LEU A 599 3.97 32.51 44.85
C LEU A 599 4.88 33.71 45.14
N CYS A 600 5.47 34.30 44.09
CA CYS A 600 6.33 35.47 44.23
C CYS A 600 5.55 36.71 44.68
N THR A 601 4.32 36.88 44.17
CA THR A 601 3.41 37.95 44.59
C THR A 601 3.01 37.79 46.06
N LEU A 602 2.76 36.56 46.53
CA LEU A 602 2.46 36.28 47.93
C LEU A 602 3.68 36.56 48.84
N LEU A 603 4.89 36.19 48.40
CA LEU A 603 6.12 36.48 49.14
C LEU A 603 6.38 37.98 49.27
N VAL A 604 6.27 38.71 48.15
CA VAL A 604 6.46 40.16 48.13
C VAL A 604 5.36 40.87 48.92
N GLY A 605 4.09 40.50 48.68
CA GLY A 605 2.93 41.07 49.38
C GLY A 605 2.94 40.77 50.88
N GLY A 606 3.32 39.55 51.27
CA GLY A 606 3.49 39.15 52.67
C GLY A 606 4.64 39.89 53.35
N GLY A 607 5.78 40.05 52.66
CA GLY A 607 6.90 40.86 53.13
C GLY A 607 6.50 42.32 53.38
N LEU A 608 5.81 42.95 52.41
CA LEU A 608 5.30 44.31 52.55
C LEU A 608 4.27 44.43 53.68
N ALA A 609 3.34 43.49 53.79
CA ALA A 609 2.35 43.48 54.87
C ALA A 609 3.02 43.40 56.24
N ILE A 610 4.05 42.57 56.41
CA ILE A 610 4.86 42.50 57.62
C ILE A 610 5.57 43.83 57.89
N GLY A 611 6.23 44.42 56.88
CA GLY A 611 6.92 45.70 57.01
C GLY A 611 6.01 46.85 57.46
N PHE A 612 4.78 46.92 56.94
CA PHE A 612 3.82 47.97 57.29
C PHE A 612 3.02 47.70 58.57
N SER A 613 2.75 46.45 58.92
CA SER A 613 1.89 46.10 60.07
C SER A 613 2.63 45.93 61.40
N ILE A 614 3.91 45.53 61.37
CA ILE A 614 4.64 45.18 62.60
C ILE A 614 5.28 46.42 63.27
N GLY A 615 5.60 47.48 62.53
CA GLY A 615 6.14 48.73 63.10
C GLY A 615 7.35 48.49 64.05
N ARG A 616 7.49 49.26 65.14
CA ARG A 616 8.59 49.10 66.12
C ARG A 616 8.44 47.92 67.10
N ARG A 617 7.55 46.94 66.84
CA ARG A 617 7.21 45.89 67.82
C ARG A 617 8.26 44.77 67.96
N LEU A 618 9.26 44.73 67.09
CA LEU A 618 10.40 43.81 67.19
C LEU A 618 11.63 44.60 67.64
N GLU A 619 12.08 44.41 68.88
CA GLU A 619 13.31 45.02 69.38
C GLU A 619 14.53 44.46 68.61
N GLY A 620 15.34 45.36 68.05
CA GLY A 620 16.60 45.02 67.40
C GLY A 620 16.54 44.63 65.92
N VAL A 621 15.37 44.59 65.28
CA VAL A 621 15.21 44.25 63.86
C VAL A 621 14.36 45.29 63.16
N ASP A 622 14.88 45.91 62.09
CA ASP A 622 14.08 46.74 61.19
C ASP A 622 13.12 45.84 60.38
N PRO A 623 11.79 45.97 60.52
CA PRO A 623 10.82 45.19 59.75
C PRO A 623 11.00 45.31 58.23
N PHE A 624 11.57 46.41 57.74
CA PHE A 624 11.84 46.58 56.32
C PHE A 624 12.96 45.65 55.81
N ASN A 625 13.87 45.18 56.67
CA ASN A 625 14.85 44.18 56.28
C ASN A 625 14.18 42.85 55.89
N ILE A 626 13.09 42.46 56.57
CA ILE A 626 12.31 41.26 56.21
C ILE A 626 11.70 41.42 54.82
N THR A 627 11.17 42.61 54.51
CA THR A 627 10.69 42.95 53.16
C THR A 627 11.79 42.76 52.11
N VAL A 628 13.00 43.28 52.36
CA VAL A 628 14.15 43.12 51.45
C VAL A 628 14.51 41.65 51.24
N PHE A 629 14.53 40.84 52.30
CA PHE A 629 14.77 39.40 52.20
C PHE A 629 13.67 38.68 51.40
N CYS A 630 12.39 39.02 51.61
CA CYS A 630 11.29 38.46 50.82
C CYS A 630 11.39 38.82 49.33
N TRP A 631 11.78 40.05 49.00
CA TRP A 631 12.04 40.47 47.61
C TRP A 631 13.21 39.71 47.00
N ALA A 632 14.33 39.57 47.73
CA ALA A 632 15.49 38.82 47.28
C ALA A 632 15.15 37.34 47.04
N LEU A 633 14.39 36.72 47.95
CA LEU A 633 13.94 35.35 47.83
C LEU A 633 12.99 35.16 46.64
N ALA A 634 12.04 36.08 46.42
CA ALA A 634 11.14 36.05 45.28
C ALA A 634 11.90 36.18 43.95
N ALA A 635 12.87 37.10 43.86
CA ALA A 635 13.73 37.24 42.69
C ALA A 635 14.54 35.97 42.42
N PHE A 636 15.11 35.36 43.46
CA PHE A 636 15.86 34.11 43.35
C PHE A 636 14.97 32.94 42.89
N LEU A 637 13.77 32.79 43.46
CA LEU A 637 12.80 31.79 43.04
C LEU A 637 12.37 31.97 41.59
N LEU A 638 12.17 33.20 41.11
CA LEU A 638 11.85 33.48 39.71
C LEU A 638 12.97 33.04 38.76
N VAL A 639 14.23 33.33 39.11
CA VAL A 639 15.38 32.94 38.29
C VAL A 639 15.52 31.42 38.24
N ILE A 640 15.41 30.73 39.38
CA ILE A 640 15.43 29.26 39.42
C ILE A 640 14.29 28.68 38.61
N ALA A 641 13.06 29.15 38.83
CA ALA A 641 11.87 28.65 38.13
C ALA A 641 11.98 28.79 36.61
N LYS A 642 12.58 29.90 36.14
CA LYS A 642 12.87 30.12 34.72
C LYS A 642 13.88 29.10 34.17
N SER A 643 14.94 28.78 34.92
CA SER A 643 16.00 27.85 34.50
C SER A 643 15.64 26.37 34.62
N PHE A 644 14.56 26.02 35.33
CA PHE A 644 14.27 24.61 35.66
C PHE A 644 13.76 23.78 34.48
N ARG A 645 13.12 24.42 33.48
CA ARG A 645 12.42 23.73 32.38
C ARG A 645 13.21 23.70 31.07
N VAL A 646 13.87 24.81 30.73
CA VAL A 646 14.63 24.97 29.48
C VAL A 646 15.89 25.77 29.77
N GLN A 647 16.99 25.47 29.07
CA GLN A 647 18.28 26.14 29.24
C GLN A 647 18.15 27.65 29.01
N ASP A 648 17.47 28.07 27.93
CA ASP A 648 17.25 29.47 27.58
C ASP A 648 15.75 29.79 27.45
N TRP A 649 15.14 30.29 28.53
CA TRP A 649 13.75 30.74 28.51
C TRP A 649 13.66 32.28 28.49
N PRO A 650 13.30 32.92 27.35
CA PRO A 650 13.16 34.37 27.26
C PRO A 650 12.10 34.89 28.24
N TRP A 651 12.37 36.03 28.90
CA TRP A 651 11.44 36.62 29.87
C TRP A 651 10.06 36.93 29.26
N ARG A 652 10.04 37.39 28.01
CA ARG A 652 8.80 37.63 27.26
C ARG A 652 7.94 36.36 27.20
N ASP A 653 8.56 35.23 26.87
CA ASP A 653 7.85 33.98 26.66
C ASP A 653 7.46 33.36 28.01
N PHE A 654 8.31 33.48 29.04
CA PHE A 654 7.98 33.09 30.42
C PHE A 654 6.75 33.82 30.96
N LEU A 655 6.68 35.15 30.80
CA LEU A 655 5.54 35.96 31.23
C LEU A 655 4.26 35.63 30.45
N HIS A 656 4.38 35.25 29.17
CA HIS A 656 3.25 34.75 28.40
C HIS A 656 2.92 33.28 28.67
N GLY A 657 3.68 32.61 29.54
CA GLY A 657 3.53 31.18 29.82
C GLY A 657 3.72 30.34 28.57
N ARG A 658 4.72 30.63 27.74
CA ARG A 658 5.10 29.90 26.53
C ARG A 658 6.54 29.41 26.65
N VAL A 659 6.76 28.13 26.40
CA VAL A 659 8.10 27.52 26.41
C VAL A 659 8.46 27.15 24.98
N VAL A 660 9.59 27.64 24.48
CA VAL A 660 10.10 27.31 23.15
C VAL A 660 11.08 26.16 23.29
N CYS A 661 10.74 24.98 22.78
CA CYS A 661 11.60 23.79 22.80
C CYS A 661 12.32 23.67 21.45
N ARG A 662 13.65 23.53 21.47
CA ARG A 662 14.50 23.42 20.27
C ARG A 662 15.03 22.02 20.04
N SER A 663 14.89 21.13 21.03
CA SER A 663 15.25 19.72 20.94
C SER A 663 14.12 18.82 21.41
N LEU A 664 14.17 17.56 21.00
CA LEU A 664 13.22 16.54 21.46
C LEU A 664 13.37 16.26 22.95
N THR A 665 14.60 16.25 23.49
CA THR A 665 14.82 16.09 24.94
C THR A 665 14.18 17.23 25.75
N GLU A 666 14.32 18.49 25.32
CA GLU A 666 13.66 19.64 25.96
C GLU A 666 12.13 19.52 25.87
N LEU A 667 11.61 19.13 24.70
CA LEU A 667 10.18 18.94 24.51
C LEU A 667 9.62 17.88 25.47
N CYS A 668 10.32 16.75 25.62
CA CYS A 668 9.92 15.67 26.51
C CYS A 668 10.06 16.06 27.99
N SER A 669 11.07 16.85 28.37
CA SER A 669 11.24 17.32 29.75
C SER A 669 10.10 18.26 30.18
N VAL A 670 9.65 19.13 29.27
CA VAL A 670 8.58 20.11 29.53
C VAL A 670 7.20 19.44 29.59
N THR A 671 6.94 18.52 28.67
CA THR A 671 5.62 17.84 28.53
C THR A 671 5.48 16.58 29.37
N ARG A 672 6.60 16.00 29.82
CA ARG A 672 6.69 14.68 30.48
C ARG A 672 6.13 13.53 29.62
N LYS A 673 6.18 13.67 28.30
CA LYS A 673 5.76 12.61 27.36
C LYS A 673 6.94 11.71 26.99
N ALA A 674 6.64 10.48 26.61
CA ALA A 674 7.65 9.52 26.19
C ALA A 674 8.29 9.96 24.86
N PRO A 675 9.63 9.98 24.74
CA PRO A 675 10.31 10.42 23.51
C PRO A 675 9.89 9.65 22.25
N GLN A 676 9.71 8.34 22.37
CA GLN A 676 9.30 7.47 21.26
C GLN A 676 7.88 7.78 20.76
N ASP A 677 6.95 8.16 21.64
CA ASP A 677 5.59 8.51 21.25
C ASP A 677 5.56 9.85 20.50
N VAL A 678 6.35 10.82 20.95
CA VAL A 678 6.51 12.12 20.27
C VAL A 678 7.20 11.94 18.91
N LEU A 679 8.23 11.08 18.83
CA LEU A 679 8.91 10.74 17.57
C LEU A 679 7.97 10.09 16.57
N ALA A 680 7.17 9.11 17.00
CA ALA A 680 6.19 8.46 16.14
C ALA A 680 5.19 9.48 15.58
N TRP A 681 4.74 10.43 16.40
CA TRP A 681 3.85 11.51 15.97
C TRP A 681 4.51 12.44 14.94
N LEU A 682 5.74 12.91 15.22
CA LEU A 682 6.51 13.78 14.33
C LEU A 682 6.78 13.12 12.97
N LEU A 683 7.15 11.84 12.98
CA LEU A 683 7.39 11.07 11.76
C LEU A 683 6.11 10.90 10.94
N GLN A 684 4.99 10.55 11.58
CA GLN A 684 3.71 10.34 10.90
C GLN A 684 3.18 11.64 10.28
N ASN A 685 3.28 12.76 11.01
CA ASN A 685 2.76 14.08 10.64
C ASN A 685 3.76 14.98 9.90
N GLU A 686 4.91 14.44 9.48
CA GLU A 686 5.93 15.27 8.83
C GLU A 686 5.38 16.08 7.64
N ARG A 687 4.48 15.49 6.84
CA ARG A 687 3.88 16.15 5.67
C ARG A 687 2.91 17.28 6.04
N SER A 688 2.27 17.21 7.20
CA SER A 688 1.31 18.22 7.69
C SER A 688 1.98 19.32 8.50
N THR A 689 3.17 19.07 9.06
CA THR A 689 3.94 20.07 9.80
C THR A 689 4.86 20.89 8.90
N VAL A 690 5.26 22.09 9.35
CA VAL A 690 6.29 22.93 8.70
C VAL A 690 7.69 22.75 9.30
N LEU A 691 7.82 21.85 10.27
CA LEU A 691 9.04 21.64 11.06
C LEU A 691 10.19 21.14 10.18
N GLU A 692 11.33 21.82 10.23
CA GLU A 692 12.60 21.33 9.73
C GLU A 692 13.36 20.65 10.87
N THR A 693 14.02 19.53 10.56
CA THR A 693 14.72 18.72 11.57
C THR A 693 16.23 18.76 11.41
N ARG A 694 16.96 18.77 12.52
CA ARG A 694 18.42 18.69 12.58
C ARG A 694 18.87 17.67 13.62
N GLY A 695 20.18 17.50 13.76
CA GLY A 695 20.76 16.63 14.78
C GLY A 695 21.08 15.22 14.28
N PRO A 696 21.63 14.36 15.16
CA PRO A 696 22.26 13.11 14.74
C PRO A 696 21.29 12.04 14.23
N TYR A 697 20.01 12.07 14.63
CA TYR A 697 19.00 11.04 14.35
C TYR A 697 17.86 11.53 13.44
N ASN A 698 18.10 12.57 12.63
CA ASN A 698 17.05 13.19 11.78
C ASN A 698 16.91 12.53 10.40
N LYS A 699 17.63 11.47 10.08
CA LYS A 699 17.73 10.95 8.71
C LYS A 699 16.43 10.35 8.14
N LEU A 700 15.52 9.92 9.02
CA LEU A 700 14.19 9.45 8.63
C LEU A 700 13.24 10.57 8.19
N PHE A 701 13.57 11.82 8.52
CA PHE A 701 12.81 13.00 8.11
C PHE A 701 13.30 13.48 6.73
N ARG A 702 12.33 13.81 5.87
CA ARG A 702 12.55 14.43 4.56
C ARG A 702 12.97 15.89 4.69
N ARG A 703 12.34 16.67 5.58
CA ARG A 703 12.64 18.09 5.82
C ARG A 703 13.76 18.24 6.83
N ARG A 704 14.95 18.55 6.32
CA ARG A 704 16.18 18.70 7.11
C ARG A 704 16.83 20.04 6.81
N GLY A 705 17.37 20.68 7.84
CA GLY A 705 18.05 21.97 7.74
C GLY A 705 19.04 22.18 8.88
N ASP A 706 19.99 23.10 8.72
CA ASP A 706 21.04 23.34 9.72
C ASP A 706 20.49 24.00 11.00
N GLU A 707 19.43 24.79 10.87
CA GLU A 707 18.83 25.61 11.94
C GLU A 707 17.49 25.04 12.47
N GLY A 708 17.19 23.76 12.17
CA GLY A 708 15.93 23.11 12.53
C GLY A 708 15.77 22.67 14.00
N PHE A 709 14.67 21.99 14.28
CA PHE A 709 14.40 21.31 15.55
C PHE A 709 15.29 20.06 15.70
N SER A 710 15.99 19.95 16.82
CA SER A 710 17.00 18.90 17.04
C SER A 710 16.37 17.57 17.45
N ILE A 711 16.55 16.54 16.62
CA ILE A 711 16.26 15.14 16.94
C ILE A 711 17.51 14.52 17.57
N ASP A 712 17.56 14.59 18.90
CA ASP A 712 18.69 14.20 19.75
C ASP A 712 18.52 12.84 20.45
N CYS A 713 17.40 12.15 20.21
CA CYS A 713 17.14 10.79 20.68
C CYS A 713 17.16 9.77 19.53
N THR A 714 17.64 8.56 19.82
CA THR A 714 17.56 7.41 18.91
C THR A 714 16.12 7.00 18.63
N ILE A 715 15.87 6.50 17.42
CA ILE A 715 14.53 6.05 17.00
C ILE A 715 14.47 4.52 17.07
N GLU A 716 13.48 3.96 17.77
CA GLU A 716 13.29 2.51 17.86
C GLU A 716 12.52 1.93 16.66
N LEU A 717 12.74 0.65 16.35
CA LEU A 717 12.00 -0.05 15.27
C LEU A 717 10.48 0.05 15.46
N SER A 718 9.99 -0.15 16.69
CA SER A 718 8.56 -0.03 17.00
C SER A 718 8.01 1.37 16.70
N THR A 719 8.81 2.41 16.94
CA THR A 719 8.47 3.81 16.64
C THR A 719 8.37 4.04 15.15
N MET A 720 9.31 3.48 14.36
CA MET A 720 9.26 3.52 12.90
C MET A 720 7.97 2.87 12.38
N MET A 721 7.67 1.63 12.81
CA MET A 721 6.48 0.90 12.38
C MET A 721 5.17 1.59 12.81
N LEU A 722 5.13 2.17 14.02
CA LEU A 722 4.00 2.97 14.50
C LEU A 722 3.78 4.24 13.66
N SER A 723 4.81 4.79 13.04
CA SER A 723 4.69 5.95 12.16
C SER A 723 4.31 5.60 10.71
N GLY A 724 4.36 4.32 10.33
CA GLY A 724 4.14 3.86 8.95
C GLY A 724 5.43 3.65 8.14
N ILE A 725 6.57 3.45 8.81
CA ILE A 725 7.84 3.08 8.18
C ILE A 725 8.17 1.64 8.57
N ILE A 726 8.16 0.74 7.59
CA ILE A 726 8.38 -0.70 7.78
C ILE A 726 9.82 -1.01 7.36
N VAL A 727 10.57 -1.74 8.18
CA VAL A 727 11.94 -2.13 7.85
C VAL A 727 11.93 -3.57 7.33
N VAL A 728 12.47 -3.76 6.13
CA VAL A 728 12.53 -5.04 5.43
C VAL A 728 13.99 -5.43 5.27
N GLU A 729 14.32 -6.69 5.54
CA GLU A 729 15.64 -7.23 5.23
C GLU A 729 15.64 -7.77 3.79
N VAL A 730 16.63 -7.35 3.03
CA VAL A 730 16.85 -7.76 1.64
C VAL A 730 18.26 -8.32 1.50
N GLN A 731 18.43 -9.20 0.52
CA GLN A 731 19.72 -9.75 0.17
C GLN A 731 20.31 -8.98 -1.02
N THR A 732 21.50 -8.42 -0.80
CA THR A 732 22.30 -7.73 -1.81
C THR A 732 23.57 -8.52 -2.14
N GLN A 733 24.32 -8.09 -3.15
CA GLN A 733 25.62 -8.69 -3.48
C GLN A 733 26.65 -8.54 -2.35
N LEU A 734 26.55 -7.47 -1.56
CA LEU A 734 27.44 -7.20 -0.42
C LEU A 734 27.02 -7.94 0.86
N GLY A 735 25.87 -8.62 0.84
CA GLY A 735 25.29 -9.28 2.02
C GLY A 735 23.89 -8.76 2.36
N PRO A 736 23.37 -9.14 3.53
CA PRO A 736 22.06 -8.67 3.98
C PRO A 736 22.10 -7.17 4.28
N ALA A 737 21.03 -6.47 3.89
CA ALA A 737 20.84 -5.05 4.15
C ALA A 737 19.41 -4.80 4.64
N LEU A 738 19.23 -3.75 5.45
CA LEU A 738 17.90 -3.29 5.86
C LEU A 738 17.47 -2.13 4.98
N VAL A 739 16.25 -2.16 4.47
CA VAL A 739 15.67 -1.13 3.61
C VAL A 739 14.33 -0.68 4.19
N CYS A 740 14.09 0.64 4.18
CA CYS A 740 12.86 1.23 4.70
C CYS A 740 11.77 1.33 3.64
N LEU A 741 10.67 0.60 3.84
CA LEU A 741 9.42 0.75 3.12
C LEU A 741 8.56 1.86 3.77
N ASN A 742 8.46 3.01 3.11
CA ASN A 742 7.89 4.24 3.66
C ASN A 742 6.44 4.44 3.20
N VAL A 743 5.50 3.96 4.02
CA VAL A 743 4.05 4.03 3.77
C VAL A 743 3.32 4.89 4.78
N ARG A 744 3.97 5.98 5.19
CA ARG A 744 3.34 7.06 5.95
C ARG A 744 2.06 7.58 5.26
N PRO A 745 1.13 8.22 5.97
CA PRO A 745 -0.21 8.52 5.46
C PRO A 745 -0.23 9.20 4.07
N GLY A 746 -1.09 8.66 3.18
CA GLY A 746 -1.29 9.20 1.83
C GLY A 746 -0.27 8.74 0.78
N VAL A 747 0.39 7.60 0.97
CA VAL A 747 1.22 6.95 -0.06
C VAL A 747 0.34 6.00 -0.89
N GLU A 748 0.38 6.12 -2.23
CA GLU A 748 -0.39 5.24 -3.12
C GLU A 748 0.04 3.77 -2.96
N TYR A 749 1.28 3.41 -3.22
CA TYR A 749 1.87 2.16 -2.73
C TYR A 749 3.39 2.19 -2.93
N GLN A 750 4.11 1.32 -2.24
CA GLN A 750 5.52 1.01 -2.46
C GLN A 750 5.68 -0.51 -2.52
N ALA A 751 6.54 -1.00 -3.40
CA ALA A 751 6.72 -2.42 -3.66
C ALA A 751 8.19 -2.78 -3.62
N PHE A 752 8.54 -3.84 -2.89
CA PHE A 752 9.83 -4.50 -2.93
C PHE A 752 9.64 -5.87 -3.57
N VAL A 753 10.16 -6.00 -4.79
CA VAL A 753 10.09 -7.20 -5.64
C VAL A 753 11.50 -7.76 -5.82
N HIS A 754 11.60 -9.01 -6.23
CA HIS A 754 12.90 -9.61 -6.57
C HIS A 754 13.37 -9.02 -7.92
N SER A 755 14.58 -8.44 -7.97
CA SER A 755 15.15 -7.89 -9.22
C SER A 755 16.21 -8.81 -9.81
N HIS A 756 16.26 -8.83 -11.15
CA HIS A 756 17.19 -9.63 -11.95
C HIS A 756 18.33 -8.82 -12.57
N GLU A 757 18.18 -7.49 -12.64
CA GLU A 757 19.12 -6.57 -13.31
C GLU A 757 19.73 -5.60 -12.29
N GLU A 758 21.04 -5.38 -12.41
CA GLU A 758 21.83 -4.45 -11.60
C GLU A 758 21.40 -2.98 -11.79
N ASP A 759 20.52 -2.69 -12.74
CA ASP A 759 20.15 -1.33 -13.19
C ASP A 759 18.96 -0.69 -12.46
N GLU A 760 18.33 -1.36 -11.48
CA GLU A 760 17.25 -0.78 -10.68
C GLU A 760 17.72 -0.29 -9.30
N GLU A 761 18.78 0.51 -9.32
CA GLU A 761 19.25 1.26 -8.16
C GLU A 761 18.25 2.37 -7.80
N GLU A 762 17.33 2.09 -6.88
CA GLU A 762 16.42 3.10 -6.34
C GLU A 762 17.02 3.80 -5.11
N TRP A 763 16.77 5.10 -4.99
CA TRP A 763 17.07 5.86 -3.79
C TRP A 763 16.22 5.37 -2.63
N ASN A 764 16.84 4.60 -1.74
CA ASN A 764 16.20 4.10 -0.53
C ASN A 764 16.97 4.49 0.72
N LEU A 765 16.26 4.57 1.84
CA LEU A 765 16.89 4.66 3.16
C LEU A 765 17.27 3.24 3.58
N ALA A 766 18.57 2.95 3.56
CA ALA A 766 19.09 1.62 3.81
C ALA A 766 20.23 1.59 4.83
N CYS A 767 20.41 0.45 5.49
CA CYS A 767 21.56 0.13 6.34
C CYS A 767 22.26 -1.09 5.73
N ILE A 768 23.45 -0.87 5.19
CA ILE A 768 24.37 -1.96 4.81
C ILE A 768 24.98 -2.51 6.11
N GLU A 769 25.13 -3.83 6.20
CA GLU A 769 25.67 -4.53 7.39
C GLU A 769 24.89 -4.21 8.68
N PRO A 770 23.64 -4.68 8.80
CA PRO A 770 22.86 -4.45 10.00
C PRO A 770 23.51 -5.10 11.23
N PRO A 771 23.51 -4.42 12.39
CA PRO A 771 24.08 -4.98 13.61
C PRO A 771 23.28 -6.21 14.07
N SER A 772 24.00 -7.25 14.50
CA SER A 772 23.37 -8.48 15.02
C SER A 772 22.58 -8.21 16.30
N LYS A 773 21.50 -8.97 16.54
CA LYS A 773 20.72 -8.97 17.79
C LYS A 773 21.58 -9.28 19.02
N ASN A 774 22.71 -9.95 18.84
CA ASN A 774 23.67 -10.24 19.91
C ASN A 774 24.50 -9.03 20.33
N GLU A 775 24.35 -7.89 19.64
CA GLU A 775 24.97 -6.61 20.00
C GLU A 775 23.90 -5.63 20.53
N PRO A 776 23.45 -5.82 21.79
CA PRO A 776 22.46 -4.93 22.40
C PRO A 776 23.04 -3.53 22.55
N GLY A 777 22.37 -2.53 21.97
CA GLY A 777 22.79 -1.13 21.99
C GLY A 777 23.51 -0.66 20.73
N ALA A 778 23.86 -1.57 19.80
CA ALA A 778 24.36 -1.16 18.49
C ALA A 778 23.25 -0.47 17.68
N VAL A 779 23.57 0.71 17.15
CA VAL A 779 22.65 1.58 16.41
C VAL A 779 22.80 1.31 14.91
N ALA A 780 21.71 0.91 14.25
CA ALA A 780 21.67 0.73 12.81
C ALA A 780 21.69 2.10 12.11
N THR A 781 22.65 2.33 11.22
CA THR A 781 22.83 3.62 10.56
C THR A 781 22.14 3.60 9.20
N LEU A 782 21.06 4.37 9.07
CA LEU A 782 20.35 4.49 7.79
C LEU A 782 21.00 5.58 6.95
N LEU A 783 21.19 5.33 5.67
CA LEU A 783 21.72 6.31 4.73
C LEU A 783 20.85 6.30 3.46
N PRO A 784 20.53 7.48 2.90
CA PRO A 784 20.00 7.55 1.55
C PRO A 784 21.07 7.04 0.60
N MET A 785 20.78 5.97 -0.11
CA MET A 785 21.69 5.39 -1.09
C MET A 785 20.91 4.71 -2.20
N HIS A 786 21.58 4.58 -3.34
CA HIS A 786 21.20 3.65 -4.38
C HIS A 786 21.54 2.24 -3.92
N ILE A 787 20.54 1.37 -3.87
CA ILE A 787 20.72 -0.02 -3.45
C ILE A 787 19.88 -0.93 -4.33
N GLY A 788 20.54 -1.87 -4.98
CA GLY A 788 19.91 -2.99 -5.67
C GLY A 788 19.88 -4.22 -4.77
N TRP A 789 18.80 -4.99 -4.83
CA TRP A 789 18.69 -6.29 -4.18
C TRP A 789 18.11 -7.31 -5.15
N TYR A 790 18.52 -8.57 -4.98
CA TYR A 790 18.00 -9.67 -5.80
C TYR A 790 16.97 -10.52 -5.05
N LYS A 791 16.87 -10.38 -3.73
CA LYS A 791 15.90 -11.14 -2.93
C LYS A 791 15.37 -10.38 -1.72
N VAL A 792 14.07 -10.43 -1.50
CA VAL A 792 13.41 -9.98 -0.26
C VAL A 792 13.36 -11.13 0.74
N LEU A 793 13.82 -10.92 1.98
CA LEU A 793 13.87 -11.96 3.01
C LEU A 793 12.70 -11.89 4.00
N GLY A 794 12.26 -10.68 4.34
CA GLY A 794 11.09 -10.49 5.20
C GLY A 794 11.14 -9.21 6.04
N VAL A 795 10.21 -9.09 6.99
CA VAL A 795 10.12 -7.95 7.90
C VAL A 795 11.15 -8.10 9.02
N TYR A 796 11.97 -7.07 9.23
CA TYR A 796 12.90 -7.02 10.36
C TYR A 796 12.13 -6.91 11.67
N ASN A 797 12.45 -7.75 12.66
CA ASN A 797 11.59 -8.02 13.82
C ASN A 797 12.32 -7.93 15.17
N VAL A 798 13.16 -6.90 15.35
CA VAL A 798 13.87 -6.61 16.61
C VAL A 798 13.35 -5.29 17.19
N PRO A 799 12.32 -5.30 18.06
CA PRO A 799 11.53 -4.10 18.38
C PRO A 799 12.34 -2.95 18.99
N LYS A 800 13.32 -3.27 19.84
CA LYS A 800 14.18 -2.30 20.53
C LYS A 800 15.45 -1.92 19.75
N ARG A 801 15.59 -2.35 18.49
CA ARG A 801 16.71 -1.91 17.65
C ARG A 801 16.61 -0.40 17.47
N GLN A 802 17.71 0.29 17.72
CA GLN A 802 17.83 1.74 17.57
C GLN A 802 18.40 2.08 16.20
N PHE A 803 17.90 3.17 15.62
CA PHE A 803 18.28 3.67 14.30
C PHE A 803 18.78 5.11 14.35
N ARG A 804 19.68 5.43 13.41
CA ARG A 804 20.27 6.77 13.23
C ARG A 804 20.28 7.26 11.79
#